data_AF-B2WCU0-F1
#
_entry.id   AF-B2WCU0-F1
#
_cell.length_a   1.000
_cell.length_b   1.000
_cell.length_c   1.000
_cell.angle_alpha   90.00
_cell.angle_beta   90.00
_cell.angle_gamma   90.00
#
_symmetry.space_group_name_H-M   'P 1'
#
loop_
_entity.id
_entity.type
_entity.pdbx_description
1 polymer ?
#
loop_
_entity_poly.entity_id
_entity_poly.type
_entity_poly.pdbx_seq_one_letter_code
_entity_poly.pdbx_strand_id
1 'polypeptide(L)'
;MRSIVRQIHDYVSNGHGVTDTPFIIFGQSGQATVGVYIGQGLLTQGFAPALKVFEDNFADLNVSTPSLAMQFCGPEYDGSHIFGIMVTSNAKFALIQNAIQAWNNGTCLSYAELTSLTGQATFAKSLTPVSFLNGTAKSPKSLNTTSLEAYKRNGGKTSYHTTLGRRPECKAVEIEPGDSCEALTERCGISPADFTNYNPEEDFCATLMPKQHACYSSGYIPEVSPGPDGDVSSAVNHTKSEDDPKTDDTSTGNWINYDCTNIFIADSLGYTPSERWNGLDADSAWEDVIRAWKDIHGKDKAVTFYTFDVSANVECQKIENLNCDIAIECTKSMDGPTSGPAAQLCERFIHQLYREYHDALFRVASTISTMLVDLENKFAPIPEETDDKQLLLVIDLLTLGTLSVAGPFFNNLLKTLPYFIRASDAAFDNAKEATVNLIGQSTTIAKDLKPDQSNSRWTPEKQASFSNAMGQTIDGWANITGFAVHDLFDGTDASTDILWNAISDGKLIEGKSEGNTPQDTGEADLRAHIGKTIFQYSIPQLWRISNTYPFVIDSGYGCGEDKPLRKYLSDITMEATGACIEDTMYYLVEPHGQSRDCPCATITDFPSKWDCREEKFSALSGLSLLDGNIFAGVTKEDLINGSVRTWKQNGKVNGGGLPDVKDKLTIDDLLSMDVTTPRYVRLPVCIPAQAFQSWDSSKPGSSDNYPCDNPPGINSCGDSTFEDQSSDASSNVADCLEIIENIEGDASTTWTTQVIGKNQRKIASFGSCSFGVEATEQNGNTDFAV
;
A
#
# COMPACT_ATOMS: atom_id res chain seq x y z
N MET A 1 -36.30 2.14 -2.07
CA MET A 1 -35.62 1.49 -3.21
C MET A 1 -34.27 2.13 -3.47
N ARG A 2 -34.19 3.41 -3.85
CA ARG A 2 -32.90 4.11 -4.09
C ARG A 2 -31.88 3.97 -2.94
N SER A 3 -32.29 4.21 -1.70
CA SER A 3 -31.40 4.11 -0.53
C SER A 3 -30.79 2.70 -0.33
N ILE A 4 -31.55 1.63 -0.53
CA ILE A 4 -31.02 0.26 -0.36
C ILE A 4 -30.14 -0.17 -1.54
N VAL A 5 -30.45 0.29 -2.76
CA VAL A 5 -29.60 0.07 -3.94
C VAL A 5 -28.26 0.79 -3.78
N ARG A 6 -28.27 2.04 -3.30
CA ARG A 6 -27.07 2.81 -3.01
C ARG A 6 -26.18 2.14 -1.95
N GLN A 7 -26.77 1.64 -0.86
CA GLN A 7 -26.01 0.89 0.16
C GLN A 7 -25.36 -0.37 -0.40
N ILE A 8 -26.04 -1.09 -1.30
CA ILE A 8 -25.45 -2.28 -1.95
C ILE A 8 -24.38 -1.89 -2.99
N HIS A 9 -24.59 -0.79 -3.73
CA HIS A 9 -23.56 -0.20 -4.60
C HIS A 9 -22.29 0.11 -3.80
N ASP A 10 -22.42 0.81 -2.67
CA ASP A 10 -21.28 1.18 -1.83
C ASP A 10 -20.60 -0.07 -1.25
N TYR A 11 -21.38 -1.07 -0.82
CA TYR A 11 -20.87 -2.36 -0.36
C TYR A 11 -20.03 -3.07 -1.43
N VAL A 12 -20.53 -3.17 -2.66
CA VAL A 12 -19.82 -3.82 -3.79
C VAL A 12 -18.61 -3.00 -4.25
N SER A 13 -18.72 -1.67 -4.28
CA SER A 13 -17.64 -0.76 -4.69
C SER A 13 -16.43 -0.83 -3.76
N ASN A 14 -16.66 -1.10 -2.46
CA ASN A 14 -15.61 -1.28 -1.46
C ASN A 14 -15.03 -2.71 -1.44
N GLY A 15 -15.25 -3.50 -2.50
CA GLY A 15 -14.67 -4.84 -2.65
C GLY A 15 -15.31 -5.93 -1.78
N HIS A 16 -16.41 -5.64 -1.09
CA HIS A 16 -17.13 -6.65 -0.34
C HIS A 16 -17.91 -7.57 -1.30
N GLY A 17 -17.59 -8.87 -1.30
CA GLY A 17 -18.24 -9.86 -2.16
C GLY A 17 -17.33 -10.64 -3.10
N VAL A 18 -16.01 -10.46 -3.03
CA VAL A 18 -15.04 -11.32 -3.73
C VAL A 18 -15.07 -12.72 -3.10
N THR A 19 -15.57 -13.70 -3.85
CA THR A 19 -15.60 -15.11 -3.42
C THR A 19 -15.29 -16.03 -4.59
N ASP A 20 -14.84 -17.27 -4.32
CA ASP A 20 -14.66 -18.31 -5.34
C ASP A 20 -16.00 -18.85 -5.90
N THR A 21 -17.12 -18.29 -5.43
CA THR A 21 -18.50 -18.66 -5.75
C THR A 21 -19.30 -17.46 -6.29
N PRO A 22 -20.50 -17.65 -6.87
CA PRO A 22 -21.34 -16.53 -7.23
C PRO A 22 -21.62 -15.64 -6.00
N PHE A 23 -21.43 -14.33 -6.15
CA PHE A 23 -21.78 -13.36 -5.12
C PHE A 23 -23.29 -13.10 -5.17
N ILE A 24 -23.96 -13.32 -4.04
CA ILE A 24 -25.41 -13.16 -3.91
C ILE A 24 -25.70 -12.35 -2.65
N ILE A 25 -26.40 -11.23 -2.80
CA ILE A 25 -26.83 -10.41 -1.67
C ILE A 25 -28.32 -10.08 -1.77
N PHE A 26 -29.00 -10.13 -0.63
CA PHE A 26 -30.38 -9.69 -0.47
C PHE A 26 -30.43 -8.53 0.51
N GLY A 27 -31.23 -7.51 0.19
CA GLY A 27 -31.43 -6.34 1.04
C GLY A 27 -32.90 -5.98 1.17
N GLN A 28 -33.28 -5.45 2.33
CA GLN A 28 -34.62 -4.90 2.55
C GLN A 28 -34.53 -3.56 3.27
N SER A 29 -35.31 -2.59 2.81
CA SER A 29 -35.53 -1.32 3.50
C SER A 29 -37.01 -0.92 3.36
N GLY A 30 -37.75 -1.01 4.46
CA GLY A 30 -39.21 -0.86 4.45
C GLY A 30 -39.89 -1.89 3.54
N GLN A 31 -40.66 -1.41 2.56
CA GLN A 31 -41.32 -2.25 1.55
C GLN A 31 -40.44 -2.55 0.32
N ALA A 32 -39.26 -1.94 0.22
CA ALA A 32 -38.32 -2.19 -0.85
C ALA A 32 -37.47 -3.42 -0.54
N THR A 33 -37.46 -4.39 -1.44
CA THR A 33 -36.58 -5.55 -1.39
C THR A 33 -35.74 -5.62 -2.65
N VAL A 34 -34.47 -6.00 -2.51
CA VAL A 34 -33.49 -6.06 -3.60
C VAL A 34 -32.70 -7.34 -3.50
N GLY A 35 -32.32 -7.90 -4.65
CA GLY A 35 -31.30 -8.93 -4.72
C GLY A 35 -30.36 -8.69 -5.88
N VAL A 36 -29.09 -9.01 -5.67
CA VAL A 36 -28.02 -8.90 -6.65
C VAL A 36 -27.35 -10.27 -6.79
N TYR A 37 -27.05 -10.64 -8.02
CA TYR A 37 -26.30 -11.83 -8.41
C TYR A 37 -25.14 -11.41 -9.29
N ILE A 38 -23.93 -11.87 -8.94
CA ILE A 38 -22.73 -11.67 -9.74
C ILE A 38 -22.04 -13.03 -9.87
N GLY A 39 -21.96 -13.54 -11.10
CA GLY A 39 -21.28 -14.80 -11.38
C GLY A 39 -19.78 -14.73 -11.04
N GLN A 40 -19.21 -15.84 -10.60
CA GLN A 40 -17.81 -15.95 -10.16
C GLN A 40 -16.75 -15.78 -11.26
N GLY A 41 -17.16 -15.71 -12.53
CA GLY A 41 -16.32 -15.37 -13.67
C GLY A 41 -16.24 -13.86 -13.94
N LEU A 42 -17.04 -13.07 -13.22
CA LEU A 42 -17.07 -11.62 -13.32
C LEU A 42 -16.29 -10.99 -12.16
N LEU A 43 -15.53 -9.93 -12.44
CA LEU A 43 -14.90 -9.15 -11.38
C LEU A 43 -15.98 -8.35 -10.65
N THR A 44 -16.22 -8.64 -9.37
CA THR A 44 -17.30 -8.05 -8.55
C THR A 44 -17.25 -6.51 -8.54
N GLN A 45 -16.05 -5.92 -8.44
CA GLN A 45 -15.84 -4.47 -8.48
C GLN A 45 -16.12 -3.86 -9.86
N GLY A 46 -15.94 -4.64 -10.94
CA GLY A 46 -16.22 -4.21 -12.31
C GLY A 46 -17.70 -3.93 -12.60
N PHE A 47 -18.61 -4.30 -11.69
CA PHE A 47 -20.05 -4.08 -11.81
C PHE A 47 -20.61 -3.01 -10.86
N ALA A 48 -19.76 -2.37 -10.05
CA ALA A 48 -20.15 -1.16 -9.31
C ALA A 48 -20.65 -0.04 -10.23
N PRO A 49 -20.02 0.26 -11.39
CA PRO A 49 -20.56 1.23 -12.34
C PRO A 49 -21.95 0.86 -12.87
N ALA A 50 -22.24 -0.43 -13.06
CA ALA A 50 -23.57 -0.89 -13.46
C ALA A 50 -24.61 -0.63 -12.36
N LEU A 51 -24.28 -0.92 -11.10
CA LEU A 51 -25.16 -0.60 -9.96
C LEU A 51 -25.41 0.91 -9.83
N LYS A 52 -24.41 1.74 -10.13
CA LYS A 52 -24.56 3.20 -10.19
C LYS A 52 -25.46 3.66 -11.34
N VAL A 53 -25.27 3.10 -12.54
CA VAL A 53 -26.16 3.34 -13.68
C VAL A 53 -27.60 2.94 -13.33
N PHE A 54 -27.78 1.80 -12.68
CA PHE A 54 -29.10 1.36 -12.19
C PHE A 54 -29.68 2.33 -11.15
N GLU A 55 -28.85 2.87 -10.25
CA GLU A 55 -29.25 3.89 -9.28
C GLU A 55 -29.68 5.21 -9.95
N ASP A 56 -28.87 5.73 -10.87
CA ASP A 56 -29.05 7.04 -11.51
C ASP A 56 -30.29 7.05 -12.41
N ASN A 57 -30.61 5.92 -13.04
CA ASN A 57 -31.77 5.79 -13.92
C ASN A 57 -33.10 5.52 -13.15
N PHE A 58 -33.11 5.45 -11.81
CA PHE A 58 -34.36 5.30 -11.04
C PHE A 58 -35.34 6.46 -11.24
N ALA A 59 -34.86 7.66 -11.55
CA ALA A 59 -35.69 8.86 -11.74
C ALA A 59 -36.33 8.93 -13.13
N ASP A 60 -35.66 8.36 -14.14
CA ASP A 60 -36.07 8.43 -15.55
C ASP A 60 -36.95 7.23 -15.96
N LEU A 61 -36.84 6.12 -15.25
CA LEU A 61 -37.73 4.97 -15.38
C LEU A 61 -39.02 5.29 -14.62
N ASN A 62 -40.14 5.42 -15.33
CA ASN A 62 -41.44 5.78 -14.75
C ASN A 62 -41.96 4.62 -13.85
N VAL A 63 -41.47 4.50 -12.60
CA VAL A 63 -41.67 3.35 -11.69
C VAL A 63 -43.09 3.31 -11.13
N SER A 64 -44.04 2.93 -11.98
CA SER A 64 -45.39 2.50 -11.59
C SER A 64 -45.52 0.96 -11.52
N THR A 65 -44.44 0.24 -11.85
CA THR A 65 -44.38 -1.23 -11.83
C THR A 65 -43.91 -1.78 -10.47
N PRO A 66 -44.42 -2.93 -10.00
CA PRO A 66 -44.10 -3.51 -8.69
C PRO A 66 -42.71 -4.16 -8.60
N SER A 67 -42.00 -4.28 -9.73
CA SER A 67 -40.68 -4.92 -9.84
C SER A 67 -39.89 -4.36 -11.02
N LEU A 68 -38.59 -4.14 -10.82
CA LEU A 68 -37.62 -3.69 -11.82
C LEU A 68 -36.39 -4.60 -11.78
N ALA A 69 -35.82 -4.92 -12.93
CA ALA A 69 -34.58 -5.69 -13.01
C ALA A 69 -33.65 -5.17 -14.11
N MET A 70 -32.36 -5.38 -13.92
CA MET A 70 -31.32 -5.14 -14.91
C MET A 70 -30.37 -6.33 -14.92
N GLN A 71 -29.94 -6.76 -16.11
CA GLN A 71 -29.10 -7.93 -16.26
C GLN A 71 -28.06 -7.74 -17.38
N PHE A 72 -26.88 -8.32 -17.18
CA PHE A 72 -25.93 -8.64 -18.22
C PHE A 72 -26.00 -10.15 -18.43
N CYS A 73 -26.57 -10.56 -19.56
CA CYS A 73 -26.90 -11.95 -19.87
C CYS A 73 -27.10 -12.13 -21.39
N GLY A 74 -26.85 -13.35 -21.89
CA GLY A 74 -26.89 -13.70 -23.31
C GLY A 74 -26.73 -15.22 -23.51
N PRO A 75 -27.06 -15.76 -24.69
CA PRO A 75 -27.09 -17.21 -24.95
C PRO A 75 -25.71 -17.89 -24.83
N GLU A 76 -24.62 -17.13 -24.91
CA GLU A 76 -23.24 -17.58 -24.75
C GLU A 76 -22.73 -17.59 -23.30
N TYR A 77 -23.49 -17.03 -22.35
CA TYR A 77 -23.08 -16.92 -20.95
C TYR A 77 -23.70 -18.02 -20.08
N ASP A 78 -22.86 -18.67 -19.27
CA ASP A 78 -23.32 -19.53 -18.19
C ASP A 78 -23.54 -18.73 -16.89
N GLY A 79 -24.03 -19.39 -15.84
CA GLY A 79 -24.28 -18.72 -14.56
C GLY A 79 -23.04 -18.05 -13.94
N SER A 80 -21.83 -18.39 -14.38
CA SER A 80 -20.60 -17.75 -13.90
C SER A 80 -20.30 -16.41 -14.56
N HIS A 81 -20.94 -16.08 -15.70
CA HIS A 81 -20.73 -14.84 -16.44
C HIS A 81 -21.99 -13.98 -16.55
N ILE A 82 -22.92 -14.13 -15.61
CA ILE A 82 -24.14 -13.34 -15.54
C ILE A 82 -24.07 -12.36 -14.37
N PHE A 83 -24.49 -11.13 -14.63
CA PHE A 83 -24.81 -10.14 -13.60
C PHE A 83 -26.31 -9.85 -13.64
N GLY A 84 -26.92 -9.71 -12.47
CA GLY A 84 -28.33 -9.36 -12.35
C GLY A 84 -28.64 -8.62 -11.06
N ILE A 85 -29.48 -7.59 -11.16
CA ILE A 85 -30.11 -6.92 -10.02
C ILE A 85 -31.62 -6.90 -10.22
N MET A 86 -32.39 -7.24 -9.18
CA MET A 86 -33.84 -7.10 -9.16
C MET A 86 -34.29 -6.40 -7.88
N VAL A 87 -35.22 -5.46 -8.04
CA VAL A 87 -35.84 -4.71 -6.95
C VAL A 87 -37.35 -4.87 -7.02
N THR A 88 -38.01 -5.04 -5.88
CA THR A 88 -39.47 -5.11 -5.74
C THR A 88 -39.96 -4.17 -4.64
N SER A 89 -41.21 -3.74 -4.72
CA SER A 89 -41.82 -2.75 -3.80
C SER A 89 -42.85 -3.33 -2.83
N ASN A 90 -42.93 -4.65 -2.69
CA ASN A 90 -43.98 -5.35 -1.93
C ASN A 90 -43.46 -6.15 -0.72
N ALA A 91 -42.22 -5.87 -0.27
CA ALA A 91 -41.54 -6.56 0.83
C ALA A 91 -41.41 -8.09 0.67
N LYS A 92 -41.42 -8.61 -0.58
CA LYS A 92 -41.32 -10.05 -0.85
C LYS A 92 -40.14 -10.37 -1.76
N PHE A 93 -39.39 -11.40 -1.36
CA PHE A 93 -38.23 -11.90 -2.10
C PHE A 93 -38.56 -12.96 -3.16
N ALA A 94 -39.80 -13.45 -3.27
CA ALA A 94 -40.12 -14.57 -4.15
C ALA A 94 -39.74 -14.34 -5.63
N LEU A 95 -39.99 -13.14 -6.17
CA LEU A 95 -39.59 -12.79 -7.54
C LEU A 95 -38.07 -12.68 -7.68
N ILE A 96 -37.41 -12.11 -6.67
CA ILE A 96 -35.95 -11.94 -6.62
C ILE A 96 -35.25 -13.30 -6.54
N GLN A 97 -35.79 -14.23 -5.75
CA GLN A 97 -35.29 -15.60 -5.62
C GLN A 97 -35.41 -16.37 -6.95
N ASN A 98 -36.54 -16.22 -7.66
CA ASN A 98 -36.71 -16.82 -8.99
C ASN A 98 -35.72 -16.23 -10.01
N ALA A 99 -35.49 -14.92 -9.96
CA ALA A 99 -34.51 -14.23 -10.81
C ALA A 99 -33.09 -14.75 -10.59
N ILE A 100 -32.68 -14.86 -9.33
CA ILE A 100 -31.37 -15.38 -8.94
C ILE A 100 -31.19 -16.85 -9.35
N GLN A 101 -32.23 -17.68 -9.19
CA GLN A 101 -32.19 -19.07 -9.66
C GLN A 101 -32.04 -19.18 -11.18
N ALA A 102 -32.69 -18.31 -11.94
CA ALA A 102 -32.55 -18.27 -13.40
C ALA A 102 -31.12 -17.87 -13.81
N TRP A 103 -30.58 -16.80 -13.23
CA TRP A 103 -29.20 -16.35 -13.49
C TRP A 103 -28.16 -17.40 -13.08
N ASN A 104 -28.33 -18.05 -11.92
CA ASN A 104 -27.46 -19.15 -11.50
C ASN A 104 -27.48 -20.34 -12.46
N ASN A 105 -28.60 -20.55 -13.18
CA ASN A 105 -28.73 -21.59 -14.20
C ASN A 105 -28.31 -21.12 -15.62
N GLY A 106 -27.71 -19.94 -15.77
CA GLY A 106 -27.33 -19.42 -17.08
C GLY A 106 -28.50 -18.89 -17.92
N THR A 107 -29.65 -18.60 -17.30
CA THR A 107 -30.88 -18.21 -18.02
C THR A 107 -31.18 -16.73 -17.84
N CYS A 108 -31.42 -16.02 -18.95
CA CYS A 108 -31.81 -14.60 -18.93
C CYS A 108 -33.31 -14.44 -18.65
N LEU A 109 -33.66 -13.37 -17.94
CA LEU A 109 -35.06 -13.02 -17.69
C LEU A 109 -35.66 -12.31 -18.91
N SER A 110 -36.93 -12.58 -19.20
CA SER A 110 -37.68 -11.98 -20.32
C SER A 110 -38.65 -10.91 -19.81
N TYR A 111 -38.64 -9.72 -20.42
CA TYR A 111 -39.52 -8.60 -20.03
C TYR A 111 -40.20 -7.95 -21.25
N ALA A 112 -41.36 -7.33 -21.02
CA ALA A 112 -42.19 -6.72 -22.07
C ALA A 112 -41.66 -5.34 -22.53
N GLU A 113 -40.92 -4.64 -21.67
CA GLU A 113 -40.24 -3.38 -21.97
C GLU A 113 -38.76 -3.54 -21.64
N LEU A 114 -37.89 -3.24 -22.60
CA LEU A 114 -36.44 -3.37 -22.46
C LEU A 114 -35.77 -2.07 -22.89
N THR A 115 -34.89 -1.57 -22.04
CA THR A 115 -33.97 -0.47 -22.36
C THR A 115 -32.57 -1.04 -22.34
N SER A 116 -31.82 -0.87 -23.43
CA SER A 116 -30.42 -1.31 -23.50
C SER A 116 -29.51 -0.20 -22.99
N LEU A 117 -28.61 -0.55 -22.07
CA LEU A 117 -27.62 0.35 -21.51
C LEU A 117 -26.24 -0.24 -21.79
N THR A 118 -25.33 0.58 -22.30
CA THR A 118 -23.95 0.16 -22.57
C THR A 118 -23.09 0.41 -21.33
N GLY A 119 -22.38 -0.62 -20.87
CA GLY A 119 -21.43 -0.52 -19.75
C GLY A 119 -20.25 -1.46 -19.97
N GLN A 120 -19.12 -1.17 -19.33
CA GLN A 120 -17.96 -2.06 -19.33
C GLN A 120 -18.09 -3.14 -18.25
N ALA A 121 -17.77 -4.37 -18.61
CA ALA A 121 -17.73 -5.52 -17.70
C ALA A 121 -16.33 -6.17 -17.79
N THR A 122 -15.72 -6.46 -16.65
CA THR A 122 -14.41 -7.14 -16.59
C THR A 122 -14.59 -8.59 -16.21
N PHE A 123 -14.03 -9.49 -17.01
CA PHE A 123 -14.04 -10.93 -16.74
C PHE A 123 -12.83 -11.30 -15.88
N ALA A 124 -13.11 -11.92 -14.74
CA ALA A 124 -12.09 -12.50 -13.86
C ALA A 124 -11.67 -13.90 -14.35
N LYS A 125 -12.51 -14.57 -15.15
CA LYS A 125 -12.21 -15.88 -15.76
C LYS A 125 -12.62 -15.85 -17.23
N SER A 126 -11.90 -16.60 -18.07
CA SER A 126 -12.22 -16.70 -19.50
C SER A 126 -13.50 -17.51 -19.72
N LEU A 127 -14.32 -17.11 -20.69
CA LEU A 127 -15.49 -17.87 -21.13
C LEU A 127 -15.03 -19.22 -21.69
N THR A 128 -15.31 -20.32 -20.98
CA THR A 128 -15.11 -21.66 -21.57
C THR A 128 -16.18 -21.88 -22.64
N PRO A 129 -15.82 -22.15 -23.91
CA PRO A 129 -16.82 -22.47 -24.92
C PRO A 129 -17.58 -23.72 -24.48
N VAL A 130 -18.89 -23.60 -24.28
CA VAL A 130 -19.78 -24.74 -24.08
C VAL A 130 -19.73 -25.57 -25.36
N SER A 131 -18.85 -26.57 -25.36
CA SER A 131 -18.80 -27.56 -26.41
C SER A 131 -20.10 -28.36 -26.33
N PHE A 132 -20.91 -28.30 -27.37
CA PHE A 132 -22.10 -29.14 -27.53
C PHE A 132 -21.70 -30.63 -27.49
N LEU A 133 -21.68 -31.23 -26.30
CA LEU A 133 -21.62 -32.68 -26.13
C LEU A 133 -23.02 -33.20 -25.80
N ASN A 134 -23.88 -33.20 -26.81
CA ASN A 134 -24.98 -34.16 -26.86
C ASN A 134 -24.43 -35.45 -27.50
N GLY A 135 -23.92 -36.36 -26.68
CA GLY A 135 -23.38 -37.63 -27.14
C GLY A 135 -23.07 -38.57 -25.98
N THR A 136 -24.09 -39.31 -25.57
CA THR A 136 -24.09 -40.37 -24.55
C THR A 136 -22.86 -41.30 -24.58
N ALA A 137 -22.06 -41.30 -23.52
CA ALA A 137 -21.24 -42.46 -23.15
C ALA A 137 -20.95 -42.49 -21.63
N LYS A 138 -21.13 -43.69 -21.07
CA LYS A 138 -21.17 -44.07 -19.66
C LYS A 138 -19.90 -43.74 -18.86
N SER A 139 -20.08 -43.27 -17.63
CA SER A 139 -19.10 -43.30 -16.51
C SER A 139 -18.80 -44.74 -16.05
N PRO A 140 -17.86 -45.04 -15.11
CA PRO A 140 -16.54 -44.49 -14.77
C PRO A 140 -15.44 -45.59 -14.80
N LYS A 141 -14.16 -45.23 -14.55
CA LYS A 141 -13.11 -46.03 -13.83
C LYS A 141 -11.73 -45.37 -14.06
N SER A 142 -11.12 -44.70 -13.08
CA SER A 142 -10.36 -45.20 -11.92
C SER A 142 -8.84 -45.15 -12.17
N LEU A 143 -8.11 -44.51 -11.23
CA LEU A 143 -6.73 -44.80 -10.81
C LEU A 143 -5.63 -44.51 -11.86
N ASN A 144 -4.39 -44.15 -11.57
CA ASN A 144 -3.65 -43.64 -10.43
C ASN A 144 -2.23 -43.39 -10.99
N THR A 145 -1.54 -42.39 -10.45
CA THR A 145 -0.07 -42.30 -10.26
C THR A 145 0.94 -42.74 -11.34
N THR A 146 1.93 -41.83 -11.47
CA THR A 146 3.40 -42.06 -11.58
C THR A 146 4.07 -42.35 -12.92
N SER A 147 5.28 -41.78 -12.99
CA SER A 147 6.46 -42.11 -13.79
C SER A 147 6.50 -41.72 -15.27
N LEU A 148 7.12 -40.56 -15.50
CA LEU A 148 8.32 -40.39 -16.32
C LEU A 148 8.94 -41.72 -16.80
N GLU A 149 8.86 -42.02 -18.11
CA GLU A 149 9.87 -42.72 -18.93
C GLU A 149 9.24 -43.11 -20.29
N ALA A 150 9.61 -42.38 -21.36
CA ALA A 150 9.84 -42.89 -22.72
C ALA A 150 9.95 -41.73 -23.72
N TYR A 151 10.93 -40.86 -23.50
CA TYR A 151 11.48 -40.06 -24.60
C TYR A 151 12.22 -41.04 -25.53
N LYS A 152 12.00 -40.90 -26.84
CA LYS A 152 12.59 -41.62 -28.00
C LYS A 152 11.76 -42.77 -28.58
N ARG A 153 10.97 -42.47 -29.62
CA ARG A 153 11.34 -42.75 -31.02
C ARG A 153 10.29 -42.22 -32.02
N ASN A 154 10.81 -41.58 -33.06
CA ASN A 154 10.26 -41.37 -34.41
C ASN A 154 9.14 -40.33 -34.64
N GLY A 155 9.59 -39.08 -34.81
CA GLY A 155 9.54 -38.33 -36.08
C GLY A 155 8.32 -38.45 -36.99
N GLY A 156 7.62 -37.31 -37.16
CA GLY A 156 6.96 -36.97 -38.41
C GLY A 156 5.66 -36.18 -38.27
N LYS A 157 5.69 -34.93 -38.76
CA LYS A 157 4.58 -34.02 -39.12
C LYS A 157 4.06 -33.08 -38.02
N THR A 158 4.75 -31.94 -37.97
CA THR A 158 4.20 -30.58 -37.89
C THR A 158 2.68 -30.45 -38.00
N SER A 159 2.05 -29.90 -36.97
CA SER A 159 0.89 -29.00 -37.15
C SER A 159 0.98 -27.91 -36.09
N TYR A 160 1.13 -26.67 -36.56
CA TYR A 160 1.17 -25.45 -35.77
C TYR A 160 -0.16 -25.26 -35.03
N HIS A 161 -0.09 -24.95 -33.74
CA HIS A 161 -1.20 -24.36 -32.98
C HIS A 161 -1.19 -22.84 -33.23
N THR A 162 -2.28 -22.34 -33.80
CA THR A 162 -2.50 -20.91 -34.05
C THR A 162 -3.04 -20.21 -32.80
N THR A 163 -2.38 -19.12 -32.48
CA THR A 163 -2.76 -18.01 -31.58
C THR A 163 -3.98 -17.24 -32.13
N LEU A 164 -4.88 -16.77 -31.26
CA LEU A 164 -5.93 -15.81 -31.61
C LEU A 164 -5.34 -14.39 -31.54
N GLY A 165 -4.75 -13.96 -32.64
CA GLY A 165 -4.38 -12.56 -32.88
C GLY A 165 -5.58 -11.72 -33.38
N ARG A 166 -5.36 -10.39 -33.38
CA ARG A 166 -6.11 -9.38 -34.13
C ARG A 166 -6.69 -9.96 -35.43
N ARG A 167 -8.01 -9.76 -35.68
CA ARG A 167 -8.65 -10.25 -36.92
C ARG A 167 -7.81 -9.77 -38.13
N PRO A 168 -7.53 -10.60 -39.15
CA PRO A 168 -6.72 -10.16 -40.28
C PRO A 168 -7.44 -9.06 -41.09
N GLU A 169 -6.66 -8.17 -41.71
CA GLU A 169 -7.14 -7.21 -42.70
C GLU A 169 -7.72 -7.94 -43.91
N CYS A 170 -8.80 -7.41 -44.46
CA CYS A 170 -9.37 -7.97 -45.68
C CYS A 170 -8.49 -7.62 -46.88
N LYS A 171 -8.48 -8.47 -47.90
CA LYS A 171 -8.16 -8.02 -49.25
C LYS A 171 -9.21 -7.02 -49.69
N ALA A 172 -8.77 -5.80 -50.01
CA ALA A 172 -9.63 -4.72 -50.40
C ALA A 172 -9.36 -4.27 -51.85
N VAL A 173 -10.38 -3.72 -52.49
CA VAL A 173 -10.31 -3.10 -53.82
C VAL A 173 -10.72 -1.63 -53.69
N GLU A 174 -9.98 -0.73 -54.35
CA GLU A 174 -10.36 0.69 -54.42
C GLU A 174 -11.51 0.86 -55.43
N ILE A 175 -12.47 1.71 -55.08
CA ILE A 175 -13.63 2.06 -55.90
C ILE A 175 -13.24 3.19 -56.87
N GLU A 176 -13.41 2.93 -58.16
CA GLU A 176 -13.16 3.91 -59.23
C GLU A 176 -14.45 4.70 -59.57
N PRO A 177 -14.33 5.93 -60.11
CA PRO A 177 -15.50 6.71 -60.52
C PRO A 177 -16.39 5.97 -61.53
N GLY A 178 -17.63 5.70 -61.15
CA GLY A 178 -18.62 5.01 -61.99
C GLY A 178 -18.72 3.49 -61.76
N ASP A 179 -17.96 2.94 -60.81
CA ASP A 179 -18.09 1.53 -60.41
C ASP A 179 -19.46 1.22 -59.81
N SER A 180 -19.98 0.04 -60.14
CA SER A 180 -21.12 -0.60 -59.47
C SER A 180 -20.63 -1.83 -58.70
N CYS A 181 -21.37 -2.28 -57.69
CA CYS A 181 -21.03 -3.52 -56.98
C CYS A 181 -20.94 -4.74 -57.89
N GLU A 182 -21.69 -4.76 -59.00
CA GLU A 182 -21.61 -5.83 -60.00
C GLU A 182 -20.22 -5.82 -60.69
N ALA A 183 -19.74 -4.65 -61.11
CA ALA A 183 -18.41 -4.49 -61.67
C ALA A 183 -17.28 -4.82 -60.66
N LEU A 184 -17.47 -4.47 -59.39
CA LEU A 184 -16.51 -4.78 -58.32
C LEU A 184 -16.44 -6.29 -58.03
N THR A 185 -17.59 -6.98 -58.02
CA THR A 185 -17.64 -8.45 -57.82
C THR A 185 -16.95 -9.20 -58.96
N GLU A 186 -17.14 -8.75 -60.20
CA GLU A 186 -16.48 -9.32 -61.38
C GLU A 186 -14.97 -9.05 -61.35
N ARG A 187 -14.55 -7.83 -60.98
CA ARG A 187 -13.14 -7.44 -60.86
C ARG A 187 -12.41 -8.20 -59.76
N CYS A 188 -13.09 -8.52 -58.66
CA CYS A 188 -12.52 -9.27 -57.53
C CYS A 188 -12.69 -10.79 -57.64
N GLY A 189 -13.49 -11.27 -58.60
CA GLY A 189 -13.73 -12.69 -58.82
C GLY A 189 -14.50 -13.38 -57.69
N ILE A 190 -15.42 -12.67 -57.02
CA ILE A 190 -16.25 -13.22 -55.93
C ILE A 190 -17.75 -13.07 -56.22
N SER A 191 -18.59 -13.86 -55.55
CA SER A 191 -20.04 -13.77 -55.76
C SER A 191 -20.63 -12.50 -55.12
N PRO A 192 -21.75 -11.97 -55.65
CA PRO A 192 -22.43 -10.84 -55.02
C PRO A 192 -22.83 -11.10 -53.56
N ALA A 193 -23.21 -12.35 -53.23
CA ALA A 193 -23.55 -12.74 -51.86
C ALA A 193 -22.32 -12.69 -50.93
N ASP A 194 -21.15 -13.13 -51.39
CA ASP A 194 -19.91 -13.04 -50.61
C ASP A 194 -19.46 -11.58 -50.45
N PHE A 195 -19.62 -10.76 -51.49
CA PHE A 195 -19.29 -9.34 -51.42
C PHE A 195 -20.19 -8.59 -50.42
N THR A 196 -21.50 -8.88 -50.39
CA THR A 196 -22.40 -8.36 -49.37
C THR A 196 -22.05 -8.86 -47.96
N ASN A 197 -21.63 -10.14 -47.83
CA ASN A 197 -21.19 -10.67 -46.54
C ASN A 197 -19.91 -9.98 -46.02
N TYR A 198 -19.01 -9.55 -46.91
CA TYR A 198 -17.79 -8.85 -46.54
C TYR A 198 -17.99 -7.34 -46.34
N ASN A 199 -19.05 -6.76 -46.92
CA ASN A 199 -19.40 -5.34 -46.79
C ASN A 199 -20.88 -5.22 -46.36
N PRO A 200 -21.19 -5.50 -45.08
CA PRO A 200 -22.57 -5.72 -44.62
C PRO A 200 -23.41 -4.44 -44.39
N GLU A 201 -22.88 -3.26 -44.70
CA GLU A 201 -23.66 -2.01 -44.58
C GLU A 201 -24.84 -2.01 -45.56
N GLU A 202 -26.06 -1.77 -45.09
CA GLU A 202 -27.30 -1.98 -45.86
C GLU A 202 -27.36 -1.20 -47.18
N ASP A 203 -26.67 -0.06 -47.28
CA ASP A 203 -26.64 0.81 -48.46
C ASP A 203 -25.28 0.85 -49.18
N PHE A 204 -24.33 -0.04 -48.83
CA PHE A 204 -22.93 0.03 -49.32
C PHE A 204 -22.83 0.17 -50.84
N CYS A 205 -23.62 -0.62 -51.58
CA CYS A 205 -23.60 -0.62 -53.05
C CYS A 205 -24.32 0.59 -53.68
N ALA A 206 -25.13 1.31 -52.92
CA ALA A 206 -25.85 2.51 -53.36
C ALA A 206 -25.06 3.80 -53.09
N THR A 207 -24.07 3.74 -52.19
CA THR A 207 -23.31 4.91 -51.69
C THR A 207 -21.81 4.86 -52.02
N LEU A 208 -21.41 4.04 -53.00
CA LEU A 208 -20.01 3.87 -53.42
C LEU A 208 -19.35 5.23 -53.73
N MET A 209 -18.33 5.58 -52.97
CA MET A 209 -17.53 6.80 -53.20
C MET A 209 -16.21 6.46 -53.90
N PRO A 210 -15.78 7.23 -54.90
CA PRO A 210 -14.44 7.06 -55.47
C PRO A 210 -13.35 7.16 -54.40
N LYS A 211 -12.33 6.31 -54.47
CA LYS A 211 -11.23 6.15 -53.50
C LYS A 211 -11.59 5.45 -52.17
N GLN A 212 -12.85 5.10 -51.96
CA GLN A 212 -13.25 4.21 -50.87
C GLN A 212 -12.80 2.77 -51.17
N HIS A 213 -12.49 1.99 -50.13
CA HIS A 213 -12.06 0.60 -50.28
C HIS A 213 -13.20 -0.37 -49.89
N ALA A 214 -13.39 -1.42 -50.69
CA ALA A 214 -14.36 -2.50 -50.44
C ALA A 214 -13.64 -3.83 -50.20
N CYS A 215 -14.04 -4.59 -49.19
CA CYS A 215 -13.49 -5.90 -48.90
C CYS A 215 -14.01 -6.97 -49.87
N TYR A 216 -13.14 -7.82 -50.39
CA TYR A 216 -13.53 -9.02 -51.15
C TYR A 216 -13.05 -10.33 -50.50
N SER A 217 -12.71 -10.26 -49.21
CA SER A 217 -12.46 -11.41 -48.34
C SER A 217 -12.81 -11.05 -46.89
N SER A 218 -12.88 -12.04 -46.00
CA SER A 218 -13.17 -11.83 -44.59
C SER A 218 -12.04 -11.04 -43.90
N GLY A 219 -12.37 -9.94 -43.23
CA GLY A 219 -11.43 -9.10 -42.49
C GLY A 219 -12.00 -7.70 -42.27
N TYR A 220 -11.22 -6.79 -41.69
CA TYR A 220 -11.59 -5.36 -41.60
C TYR A 220 -10.91 -4.55 -42.72
N ILE A 221 -11.52 -3.42 -43.12
CA ILE A 221 -10.98 -2.51 -44.15
C ILE A 221 -9.72 -1.82 -43.59
N PRO A 222 -8.58 -1.78 -44.32
CA PRO A 222 -7.38 -1.06 -43.86
C PRO A 222 -7.70 0.42 -43.61
N GLU A 223 -7.43 0.93 -42.39
CA GLU A 223 -7.67 2.34 -42.06
C GLU A 223 -6.67 3.24 -42.81
N VAL A 224 -7.17 4.03 -43.77
CA VAL A 224 -6.44 5.17 -44.34
C VAL A 224 -7.16 6.43 -43.86
N SER A 225 -6.63 7.07 -42.81
CA SER A 225 -7.14 8.36 -42.32
C SER A 225 -6.82 9.48 -43.32
N PRO A 226 -7.80 10.23 -43.86
CA PRO A 226 -7.54 11.48 -44.55
C PRO A 226 -7.32 12.59 -43.52
N GLY A 227 -6.20 13.32 -43.64
CA GLY A 227 -6.02 14.59 -42.93
C GLY A 227 -7.00 15.66 -43.44
N PRO A 228 -7.29 16.69 -42.63
CA PRO A 228 -8.20 17.77 -43.01
C PRO A 228 -7.49 18.68 -44.02
N ASP A 229 -7.78 18.45 -45.30
CA ASP A 229 -8.10 19.45 -46.33
C ASP A 229 -7.82 18.84 -47.70
N GLY A 230 -8.89 18.66 -48.48
CA GLY A 230 -8.81 18.09 -49.81
C GLY A 230 -8.17 19.04 -50.81
N ASP A 231 -6.96 18.72 -51.27
CA ASP A 231 -6.57 18.82 -52.68
C ASP A 231 -5.41 17.86 -52.99
N VAL A 232 -5.61 16.97 -53.97
CA VAL A 232 -4.72 15.83 -54.25
C VAL A 232 -4.07 16.03 -55.61
N SER A 233 -2.95 16.75 -55.65
CA SER A 233 -2.00 16.68 -56.77
C SER A 233 -0.63 17.29 -56.43
N SER A 234 0.20 16.59 -55.64
CA SER A 234 1.67 16.79 -55.62
C SER A 234 2.49 15.83 -54.71
N ALA A 235 2.01 14.61 -54.41
CA ALA A 235 2.76 13.67 -53.55
C ALA A 235 3.16 12.34 -54.22
N VAL A 236 3.35 12.34 -55.54
CA VAL A 236 4.09 11.27 -56.24
C VAL A 236 5.37 11.89 -56.79
N ASN A 237 6.40 12.00 -55.94
CA ASN A 237 7.83 12.00 -56.32
C ASN A 237 8.82 12.28 -55.17
N HIS A 238 8.59 11.78 -53.94
CA HIS A 238 9.67 11.69 -52.94
C HIS A 238 9.64 10.36 -52.20
N THR A 239 9.89 9.26 -52.92
CA THR A 239 10.64 8.14 -52.34
C THR A 239 12.10 8.58 -52.24
N LYS A 240 12.59 8.73 -51.00
CA LYS A 240 13.85 9.33 -50.51
C LYS A 240 13.72 10.79 -50.07
N SER A 241 13.47 10.98 -48.78
CA SER A 241 14.03 12.06 -47.96
C SER A 241 14.54 11.37 -46.69
N GLU A 242 15.85 11.35 -46.43
CA GLU A 242 16.59 12.43 -45.76
C GLU A 242 16.02 12.71 -44.37
N ASP A 243 16.76 12.21 -43.38
CA ASP A 243 16.91 12.64 -41.98
C ASP A 243 15.73 13.41 -41.37
N ASP A 244 15.02 12.75 -40.46
CA ASP A 244 14.28 13.46 -39.41
C ASP A 244 15.34 14.21 -38.55
N PRO A 245 15.31 15.55 -38.40
CA PRO A 245 16.43 16.30 -37.81
C PRO A 245 16.66 16.12 -36.30
N LYS A 246 16.20 15.03 -35.69
CA LYS A 246 16.30 14.76 -34.25
C LYS A 246 16.57 13.30 -33.85
N THR A 247 17.00 12.42 -34.75
CA THR A 247 17.50 11.10 -34.35
C THR A 247 19.02 11.14 -34.25
N ASP A 248 19.55 11.04 -33.03
CA ASP A 248 20.97 10.74 -32.82
C ASP A 248 21.19 9.26 -33.18
N ASP A 249 21.63 9.00 -34.41
CA ASP A 249 21.94 7.64 -34.90
C ASP A 249 23.32 7.13 -34.40
N THR A 250 23.97 7.84 -33.47
CA THR A 250 25.26 7.41 -32.95
C THR A 250 25.06 6.37 -31.86
N SER A 251 25.32 5.10 -32.15
CA SER A 251 25.44 4.07 -31.12
C SER A 251 26.82 4.14 -30.46
N THR A 252 26.88 4.11 -29.12
CA THR A 252 28.10 3.78 -28.39
C THR A 252 28.19 2.26 -28.19
N GLY A 253 29.39 1.70 -28.29
CA GLY A 253 29.60 0.26 -28.02
C GLY A 253 29.23 -0.71 -29.16
N ASN A 254 29.14 -1.99 -28.79
CA ASN A 254 28.95 -3.16 -29.66
C ASN A 254 27.55 -3.77 -29.56
N TRP A 255 26.65 -3.26 -28.71
CA TRP A 255 25.35 -3.88 -28.43
C TRP A 255 24.46 -4.04 -29.68
N ILE A 256 24.58 -3.16 -30.68
CA ILE A 256 23.92 -3.26 -32.00
C ILE A 256 24.54 -4.32 -32.94
N ASN A 257 25.74 -4.81 -32.64
CA ASN A 257 26.44 -5.80 -33.46
C ASN A 257 26.06 -7.24 -33.09
N TYR A 258 25.22 -7.41 -32.07
CA TYR A 258 24.70 -8.71 -31.65
C TYR A 258 23.30 -8.95 -32.22
N ASP A 259 22.92 -10.23 -32.31
CA ASP A 259 21.59 -10.66 -32.73
C ASP A 259 20.96 -11.57 -31.69
N CYS A 260 19.69 -11.90 -31.85
CA CYS A 260 18.94 -12.77 -30.95
C CYS A 260 19.45 -14.22 -30.89
N THR A 261 20.43 -14.61 -31.73
CA THR A 261 21.11 -15.91 -31.67
C THR A 261 22.35 -15.88 -30.77
N ASN A 262 22.72 -14.71 -30.25
CA ASN A 262 23.79 -14.57 -29.28
C ASN A 262 23.57 -15.50 -28.08
N ILE A 263 24.65 -16.14 -27.63
CA ILE A 263 24.63 -17.12 -26.54
C ILE A 263 24.06 -16.57 -25.23
N PHE A 264 24.24 -15.28 -24.94
CA PHE A 264 23.69 -14.62 -23.75
C PHE A 264 22.16 -14.43 -23.80
N ILE A 265 21.54 -14.57 -24.98
CA ILE A 265 20.09 -14.62 -25.17
C ILE A 265 19.61 -16.07 -25.25
N ALA A 266 20.27 -16.89 -26.08
CA ALA A 266 19.84 -18.25 -26.37
C ALA A 266 20.01 -19.23 -25.19
N ASP A 267 20.96 -18.98 -24.29
CA ASP A 267 21.23 -19.79 -23.09
C ASP A 267 21.16 -18.93 -21.82
N SER A 268 19.98 -18.37 -21.54
CA SER A 268 19.77 -17.45 -20.42
C SER A 268 20.12 -18.05 -19.04
N LEU A 269 20.02 -19.37 -18.88
CA LEU A 269 20.30 -20.06 -17.62
C LEU A 269 21.72 -20.65 -17.53
N GLY A 270 22.49 -20.62 -18.62
CA GLY A 270 23.89 -21.05 -18.66
C GLY A 270 24.87 -20.02 -18.06
N TYR A 271 24.45 -18.76 -18.01
CA TYR A 271 25.27 -17.60 -17.64
C TYR A 271 24.64 -16.82 -16.49
N THR A 272 25.47 -16.26 -15.61
CA THR A 272 25.01 -15.37 -14.54
C THR A 272 24.40 -14.08 -15.12
N PRO A 273 23.53 -13.37 -14.37
CA PRO A 273 22.96 -12.11 -14.84
C PRO A 273 24.03 -11.08 -15.25
N SER A 274 25.09 -10.93 -14.46
CA SER A 274 26.24 -10.07 -14.78
C SER A 274 26.94 -10.47 -16.10
N GLU A 275 27.15 -11.76 -16.35
CA GLU A 275 27.76 -12.23 -17.59
C GLU A 275 26.89 -11.93 -18.81
N ARG A 276 25.57 -12.07 -18.68
CA ARG A 276 24.62 -11.75 -19.76
C ARG A 276 24.58 -10.25 -20.04
N TRP A 277 24.54 -9.43 -18.99
CA TRP A 277 24.51 -7.97 -19.07
C TRP A 277 25.76 -7.44 -19.79
N ASN A 278 26.94 -7.84 -19.31
CA ASN A 278 28.23 -7.43 -19.89
C ASN A 278 28.43 -8.03 -21.29
N GLY A 279 28.01 -9.28 -21.49
CA GLY A 279 28.17 -10.00 -22.75
C GLY A 279 27.37 -9.43 -23.92
N LEU A 280 26.33 -8.65 -23.64
CA LEU A 280 25.51 -7.93 -24.61
C LEU A 280 25.81 -6.44 -24.68
N ASP A 281 26.81 -5.97 -23.93
CA ASP A 281 27.19 -4.55 -23.85
C ASP A 281 26.02 -3.64 -23.43
N ALA A 282 25.25 -4.12 -22.44
CA ALA A 282 24.01 -3.47 -22.00
C ALA A 282 24.24 -2.10 -21.33
N ASP A 283 25.44 -1.82 -20.81
CA ASP A 283 25.82 -0.49 -20.32
C ASP A 283 25.72 0.55 -21.44
N SER A 284 26.39 0.30 -22.58
CA SER A 284 26.34 1.20 -23.73
C SER A 284 24.95 1.25 -24.36
N ALA A 285 24.22 0.13 -24.36
CA ALA A 285 22.82 0.13 -24.80
C ALA A 285 21.96 1.09 -23.96
N TRP A 286 22.10 1.06 -22.63
CA TRP A 286 21.38 1.95 -21.73
C TRP A 286 21.73 3.44 -21.97
N GLU A 287 23.03 3.75 -22.07
CA GLU A 287 23.49 5.12 -22.34
C GLU A 287 22.91 5.67 -23.66
N ASP A 288 22.88 4.85 -24.70
CA ASP A 288 22.32 5.21 -26.00
C ASP A 288 20.81 5.45 -25.92
N VAL A 289 20.08 4.60 -25.20
CA VAL A 289 18.63 4.73 -25.02
C VAL A 289 18.28 6.01 -24.28
N ILE A 290 18.96 6.30 -23.15
CA ILE A 290 18.71 7.52 -22.38
C ILE A 290 19.03 8.77 -23.20
N ARG A 291 20.13 8.74 -23.96
CA ARG A 291 20.54 9.86 -24.82
C ARG A 291 19.53 10.11 -25.94
N ALA A 292 19.20 9.07 -26.71
CA ALA A 292 18.20 9.17 -27.78
C ALA A 292 16.85 9.64 -27.25
N TRP A 293 16.44 9.15 -26.07
CA TRP A 293 15.21 9.58 -25.42
C TRP A 293 15.23 11.08 -25.04
N LYS A 294 16.32 11.56 -24.42
CA LYS A 294 16.49 12.98 -24.05
C LYS A 294 16.48 13.90 -25.28
N ASP A 295 17.05 13.45 -26.40
CA ASP A 295 17.12 14.22 -27.65
C ASP A 295 15.75 14.30 -28.38
N ILE A 296 14.97 13.22 -28.35
CA ILE A 296 13.65 13.16 -29.02
C ILE A 296 12.59 13.97 -28.25
N HIS A 297 12.53 13.82 -26.92
CA HIS A 297 11.37 14.28 -26.15
C HIS A 297 11.53 15.62 -25.44
N GLY A 298 12.76 16.06 -25.14
CA GLY A 298 12.97 17.13 -24.16
C GLY A 298 12.45 16.73 -22.77
N LYS A 299 12.71 17.54 -21.73
CA LYS A 299 12.53 17.21 -20.31
C LYS A 299 11.08 16.88 -19.83
N ASP A 300 10.09 16.80 -20.72
CA ASP A 300 8.66 16.86 -20.38
C ASP A 300 7.80 15.66 -20.87
N LYS A 301 8.36 14.46 -21.03
CA LYS A 301 7.57 13.23 -21.27
C LYS A 301 8.06 12.07 -20.40
N ALA A 302 7.25 11.04 -20.22
CA ALA A 302 7.65 9.82 -19.50
C ALA A 302 8.68 9.02 -20.32
N VAL A 303 9.65 8.39 -19.65
CA VAL A 303 10.53 7.41 -20.29
C VAL A 303 9.74 6.16 -20.57
N THR A 304 9.51 5.92 -21.85
CA THR A 304 9.08 4.63 -22.36
C THR A 304 10.31 4.03 -23.02
N PHE A 305 10.96 3.05 -22.40
CA PHE A 305 12.14 2.39 -22.97
C PHE A 305 11.79 1.39 -24.08
N TYR A 306 10.79 1.73 -24.89
CA TYR A 306 10.54 1.11 -26.18
C TYR A 306 11.29 1.89 -27.26
N THR A 307 12.58 2.09 -27.03
CA THR A 307 13.50 2.29 -28.13
C THR A 307 13.68 0.92 -28.77
N PHE A 308 13.52 0.87 -30.09
CA PHE A 308 13.65 -0.28 -30.97
C PHE A 308 12.36 -1.06 -31.29
N ASP A 309 11.54 -0.42 -32.12
CA ASP A 309 10.58 -1.04 -33.06
C ASP A 309 9.45 -1.92 -32.49
N VAL A 310 9.16 -1.83 -31.18
CA VAL A 310 7.99 -2.46 -30.57
C VAL A 310 7.13 -1.39 -29.87
N SER A 311 6.14 -0.89 -30.61
CA SER A 311 5.06 0.02 -30.16
C SER A 311 5.47 1.29 -29.40
N ALA A 312 5.51 2.41 -30.13
CA ALA A 312 5.33 3.73 -29.53
C ALA A 312 3.99 3.77 -28.75
N ASN A 313 4.00 4.29 -27.52
CA ASN A 313 2.86 4.53 -26.62
C ASN A 313 2.53 3.45 -25.57
N VAL A 314 3.51 2.73 -25.03
CA VAL A 314 3.27 1.95 -23.80
C VAL A 314 3.55 2.85 -22.58
N GLU A 315 2.49 3.32 -21.92
CA GLU A 315 2.57 4.21 -20.76
C GLU A 315 2.97 3.46 -19.46
N CYS A 316 4.25 3.13 -19.26
CA CYS A 316 4.74 2.43 -18.05
C CYS A 316 4.83 3.29 -16.80
N GLN A 317 4.61 4.60 -16.93
CA GLN A 317 4.35 5.49 -15.80
C GLN A 317 2.98 5.24 -15.15
N LYS A 318 2.11 4.40 -15.73
CA LYS A 318 0.80 4.01 -15.20
C LYS A 318 0.82 2.57 -14.70
N ILE A 319 0.65 2.39 -13.39
CA ILE A 319 0.73 1.09 -12.73
C ILE A 319 -0.30 0.06 -13.22
N GLU A 320 -1.41 0.51 -13.81
CA GLU A 320 -2.45 -0.37 -14.36
C GLU A 320 -2.10 -0.93 -15.74
N ASN A 321 -1.03 -0.44 -16.38
CA ASN A 321 -0.70 -0.79 -17.75
C ASN A 321 0.01 -2.15 -17.83
N LEU A 322 -0.78 -3.19 -18.12
CA LEU A 322 -0.31 -4.57 -18.25
C LEU A 322 0.73 -4.78 -19.35
N ASN A 323 0.79 -3.88 -20.34
CA ASN A 323 1.70 -4.03 -21.48
C ASN A 323 3.17 -3.87 -21.07
N CYS A 324 3.42 -3.24 -19.92
CA CYS A 324 4.75 -3.09 -19.32
C CYS A 324 5.24 -4.37 -18.62
N ASP A 325 4.33 -5.32 -18.37
CA ASP A 325 4.63 -6.58 -17.70
C ASP A 325 4.81 -7.75 -18.70
N ILE A 326 4.57 -7.50 -20.00
CA ILE A 326 4.69 -8.53 -21.03
C ILE A 326 6.18 -8.74 -21.33
N ALA A 327 6.66 -9.98 -21.14
CA ALA A 327 8.01 -10.36 -21.51
C ALA A 327 8.25 -10.13 -23.01
N ILE A 328 9.19 -9.24 -23.32
CA ILE A 328 9.65 -9.03 -24.68
C ILE A 328 10.61 -10.18 -25.00
N GLU A 329 10.23 -11.03 -25.95
CA GLU A 329 11.15 -12.02 -26.51
C GLU A 329 12.09 -11.32 -27.49
N CYS A 330 13.35 -11.75 -27.54
CA CYS A 330 14.25 -11.27 -28.57
C CYS A 330 13.75 -11.79 -29.94
N THR A 331 13.17 -10.90 -30.72
CA THR A 331 12.65 -11.18 -32.05
C THR A 331 13.60 -10.69 -33.13
N LYS A 332 13.49 -11.23 -34.35
CA LYS A 332 14.29 -10.78 -35.50
C LYS A 332 14.17 -9.28 -35.82
N SER A 333 13.13 -8.60 -35.35
CA SER A 333 13.02 -7.14 -35.48
C SER A 333 14.05 -6.38 -34.64
N MET A 334 14.62 -7.03 -33.63
CA MET A 334 15.73 -6.51 -32.82
C MET A 334 17.11 -6.81 -33.43
N ASP A 335 17.16 -7.63 -34.49
CA ASP A 335 18.39 -7.91 -35.24
C ASP A 335 18.57 -6.78 -36.28
N GLY A 336 19.41 -5.79 -36.03
CA GLY A 336 19.58 -4.72 -37.00
C GLY A 336 20.59 -3.64 -36.62
N PRO A 337 20.92 -2.72 -37.54
CA PRO A 337 21.91 -1.66 -37.29
C PRO A 337 21.43 -0.59 -36.30
N THR A 338 20.14 -0.59 -35.97
CA THR A 338 19.49 0.40 -35.11
C THR A 338 18.91 -0.23 -33.86
N SER A 339 19.14 -1.52 -33.59
CA SER A 339 18.61 -2.25 -32.42
C SER A 339 19.57 -3.38 -32.04
N GLY A 340 19.38 -3.98 -30.88
CA GLY A 340 20.16 -5.15 -30.49
C GLY A 340 19.49 -5.94 -29.38
N PRO A 341 19.94 -7.19 -29.15
CA PRO A 341 19.39 -8.08 -28.13
C PRO A 341 19.47 -7.54 -26.69
N ALA A 342 20.35 -6.56 -26.41
CA ALA A 342 20.42 -5.89 -25.12
C ALA A 342 19.09 -5.18 -24.74
N ALA A 343 18.29 -4.78 -25.73
CA ALA A 343 16.98 -4.16 -25.51
C ALA A 343 16.02 -5.06 -24.71
N GLN A 344 16.17 -6.39 -24.80
CA GLN A 344 15.38 -7.33 -24.01
C GLN A 344 15.62 -7.20 -22.49
N LEU A 345 16.77 -6.67 -22.07
CA LEU A 345 17.20 -6.68 -20.67
C LEU A 345 16.67 -5.51 -19.85
N CYS A 346 16.13 -4.46 -20.47
CA CYS A 346 16.12 -3.16 -19.80
C CYS A 346 15.05 -2.95 -18.72
N GLU A 347 13.78 -3.34 -18.83
CA GLU A 347 12.78 -2.68 -17.95
C GLU A 347 11.68 -3.52 -17.30
N ARG A 348 11.54 -4.79 -17.72
CA ARG A 348 10.37 -5.62 -17.37
C ARG A 348 10.13 -5.78 -15.86
N PHE A 349 11.21 -5.82 -15.08
CA PHE A 349 11.13 -6.22 -13.68
C PHE A 349 10.72 -5.10 -12.74
N ILE A 350 10.96 -3.84 -13.12
CA ILE A 350 10.68 -2.71 -12.22
C ILE A 350 9.17 -2.47 -12.18
N HIS A 351 8.52 -2.24 -13.31
CA HIS A 351 7.06 -2.05 -13.35
C HIS A 351 6.32 -3.24 -12.72
N GLN A 352 6.70 -4.46 -13.10
CA GLN A 352 6.12 -5.68 -12.54
C GLN A 352 6.28 -5.76 -11.00
N LEU A 353 7.45 -5.42 -10.46
CA LEU A 353 7.71 -5.43 -9.01
C LEU A 353 6.79 -4.44 -8.25
N TYR A 354 6.63 -3.21 -8.75
CA TYR A 354 5.71 -2.25 -8.14
C TYR A 354 4.25 -2.69 -8.25
N ARG A 355 3.89 -3.32 -9.37
CA ARG A 355 2.54 -3.84 -9.58
C ARG A 355 2.23 -5.03 -8.67
N GLU A 356 3.17 -5.96 -8.50
CA GLU A 356 3.04 -7.07 -7.56
C GLU A 356 2.87 -6.56 -6.12
N TYR A 357 3.62 -5.53 -5.75
CA TYR A 357 3.46 -4.84 -4.46
C TYR A 357 2.06 -4.21 -4.32
N HIS A 358 1.65 -3.42 -5.32
CA HIS A 358 0.35 -2.77 -5.38
C HIS A 358 -0.80 -3.78 -5.24
N ASP A 359 -0.77 -4.88 -5.99
CA ASP A 359 -1.82 -5.89 -5.94
C ASP A 359 -1.80 -6.65 -4.60
N ALA A 360 -0.62 -6.87 -4.02
CA ALA A 360 -0.49 -7.51 -2.71
C ALA A 360 -1.12 -6.67 -1.58
N LEU A 361 -1.00 -5.34 -1.64
CA LEU A 361 -1.66 -4.42 -0.70
C LEU A 361 -3.19 -4.64 -0.70
N PHE A 362 -3.83 -4.69 -1.88
CA PHE A 362 -5.28 -4.90 -1.98
C PHE A 362 -5.74 -6.29 -1.55
N ARG A 363 -4.94 -7.34 -1.79
CA ARG A 363 -5.24 -8.69 -1.29
C ARG A 363 -5.31 -8.71 0.24
N VAL A 364 -4.42 -7.97 0.90
CA VAL A 364 -4.34 -7.88 2.36
C VAL A 364 -5.44 -7.00 2.97
N ALA A 365 -5.88 -5.94 2.28
CA ALA A 365 -6.93 -5.04 2.73
C ALA A 365 -8.21 -5.77 3.16
N SER A 366 -8.64 -6.77 2.37
CA SER A 366 -9.84 -7.57 2.63
C SER A 366 -9.84 -8.25 4.01
N THR A 367 -8.66 -8.61 4.52
CA THR A 367 -8.50 -9.25 5.82
C THR A 367 -8.53 -8.24 6.95
N ILE A 368 -7.76 -7.16 6.79
CA ILE A 368 -7.51 -6.19 7.86
C ILE A 368 -8.78 -5.41 8.18
N SER A 369 -9.65 -5.14 7.20
CA SER A 369 -10.91 -4.41 7.40
C SER A 369 -11.80 -4.99 8.51
N THR A 370 -11.86 -6.32 8.64
CA THR A 370 -12.65 -6.95 9.72
C THR A 370 -12.02 -6.75 11.10
N MET A 371 -10.70 -6.79 11.18
CA MET A 371 -9.95 -6.56 12.41
C MET A 371 -9.98 -5.09 12.83
N LEU A 372 -10.09 -4.14 11.89
CA LEU A 372 -10.22 -2.70 12.19
C LEU A 372 -11.51 -2.37 12.93
N VAL A 373 -12.63 -3.00 12.55
CA VAL A 373 -13.92 -2.85 13.26
C VAL A 373 -13.83 -3.43 14.67
N ASP A 374 -13.19 -4.58 14.82
CA ASP A 374 -12.94 -5.21 16.12
C ASP A 374 -12.01 -4.36 17.00
N LEU A 375 -11.01 -3.72 16.40
CA LEU A 375 -10.06 -2.83 17.06
C LEU A 375 -10.79 -1.63 17.68
N GLU A 376 -11.64 -0.97 16.89
CA GLU A 376 -12.46 0.15 17.35
C GLU A 376 -13.31 -0.29 18.57
N ASN A 377 -14.11 -1.35 18.42
CA ASN A 377 -15.00 -1.80 19.50
C ASN A 377 -14.28 -2.22 20.80
N LYS A 378 -13.07 -2.78 20.71
CA LYS A 378 -12.37 -3.41 21.85
C LYS A 378 -11.40 -2.48 22.58
N PHE A 379 -10.84 -1.49 21.89
CA PHE A 379 -9.89 -0.55 22.48
C PHE A 379 -10.47 0.86 22.67
N ALA A 380 -11.59 1.20 22.00
CA ALA A 380 -12.11 2.56 21.99
C ALA A 380 -13.56 2.68 21.47
N PRO A 381 -14.60 2.84 22.30
CA PRO A 381 -15.81 3.52 21.84
C PRO A 381 -15.48 5.00 21.62
N ILE A 382 -15.05 5.34 20.40
CA ILE A 382 -14.55 6.66 20.01
C ILE A 382 -15.68 7.69 20.20
N PRO A 383 -15.47 8.79 20.97
CA PRO A 383 -16.40 9.92 20.99
C PRO A 383 -16.53 10.55 19.59
N GLU A 384 -17.73 11.00 19.20
CA GLU A 384 -18.04 11.60 17.88
C GLU A 384 -17.35 12.95 17.56
N GLU A 385 -16.11 13.21 18.02
CA GLU A 385 -15.37 14.42 17.66
C GLU A 385 -14.34 14.19 16.55
N THR A 386 -14.55 14.90 15.43
CA THR A 386 -13.72 14.99 14.22
C THR A 386 -12.72 16.14 14.32
N ASP A 387 -11.46 15.94 13.90
CA ASP A 387 -11.03 16.24 12.51
C ASP A 387 -9.50 16.14 12.34
N ASP A 388 -8.68 16.63 13.27
CA ASP A 388 -7.22 16.74 13.01
C ASP A 388 -6.39 15.54 13.47
N LYS A 389 -6.71 14.92 14.62
CA LYS A 389 -5.88 13.85 15.21
C LYS A 389 -5.95 12.54 14.43
N GLN A 390 -7.12 12.20 13.88
CA GLN A 390 -7.30 11.02 13.04
C GLN A 390 -6.61 11.20 11.69
N LEU A 391 -6.64 12.42 11.13
CA LEU A 391 -5.90 12.76 9.92
C LEU A 391 -4.38 12.61 10.11
N LEU A 392 -3.82 13.13 11.22
CA LEU A 392 -2.40 12.98 11.53
C LEU A 392 -2.00 11.51 11.70
N LEU A 393 -2.85 10.69 12.33
CA LEU A 393 -2.63 9.24 12.44
C LEU A 393 -2.50 8.59 11.06
N VAL A 394 -3.41 8.92 10.13
CA VAL A 394 -3.39 8.39 8.76
C VAL A 394 -2.13 8.84 8.03
N ILE A 395 -1.76 10.12 8.12
CA ILE A 395 -0.54 10.66 7.48
C ILE A 395 0.72 9.95 8.01
N ASP A 396 0.81 9.76 9.33
CA ASP A 396 1.92 9.05 9.94
C ASP A 396 2.01 7.60 9.46
N LEU A 397 0.86 6.90 9.35
CA LEU A 397 0.80 5.55 8.82
C LEU A 397 1.16 5.47 7.33
N LEU A 398 0.78 6.46 6.52
CA LEU A 398 1.19 6.54 5.12
C LEU A 398 2.72 6.59 5.02
N THR A 399 3.34 7.43 5.85
CA THR A 399 4.79 7.54 5.94
C THR A 399 5.44 6.25 6.44
N LEU A 400 4.97 5.72 7.57
CA LEU A 400 5.54 4.53 8.21
C LEU A 400 5.39 3.27 7.37
N GLY A 401 4.20 3.06 6.80
CA GLY A 401 3.90 1.87 6.02
C GLY A 401 4.62 1.82 4.68
N THR A 402 4.90 2.97 4.06
CA THR A 402 5.71 2.99 2.84
C THR A 402 7.08 2.32 3.05
N LEU A 403 7.68 2.42 4.24
CA LEU A 403 8.98 1.80 4.52
C LEU A 403 8.85 0.42 5.13
N SER A 404 8.05 0.30 6.20
CA SER A 404 7.88 -0.95 6.94
C SER A 404 7.20 -2.01 6.08
N VAL A 405 6.34 -1.65 5.13
CA VAL A 405 5.67 -2.63 4.27
C VAL A 405 6.44 -2.85 2.96
N ALA A 406 6.75 -1.77 2.22
CA ALA A 406 7.41 -1.93 0.91
C ALA A 406 8.84 -2.46 1.06
N GLY A 407 9.58 -2.02 2.07
CA GLY A 407 10.96 -2.44 2.28
C GLY A 407 11.11 -3.96 2.38
N PRO A 408 10.49 -4.64 3.36
CA PRO A 408 10.51 -6.10 3.45
C PRO A 408 9.99 -6.80 2.20
N PHE A 409 8.94 -6.28 1.56
CA PHE A 409 8.41 -6.86 0.32
C PHE A 409 9.46 -6.89 -0.79
N PHE A 410 10.02 -5.72 -1.12
CA PHE A 410 11.03 -5.57 -2.17
C PHE A 410 12.29 -6.36 -1.80
N ASN A 411 12.74 -6.29 -0.55
CA ASN A 411 13.92 -7.02 -0.07
C ASN A 411 13.76 -8.54 -0.20
N ASN A 412 12.59 -9.07 0.16
CA ASN A 412 12.31 -10.50 0.04
C ASN A 412 12.24 -10.92 -1.43
N LEU A 413 11.59 -10.13 -2.29
CA LEU A 413 11.52 -10.46 -3.72
C LEU A 413 12.91 -10.39 -4.38
N LEU A 414 13.69 -9.34 -4.13
CA LEU A 414 15.03 -9.20 -4.70
C LEU A 414 15.96 -10.34 -4.27
N LYS A 415 15.88 -10.80 -3.02
CA LYS A 415 16.65 -11.97 -2.54
C LYS A 415 16.33 -13.28 -3.28
N THR A 416 15.21 -13.36 -4.00
CA THR A 416 14.88 -14.52 -4.86
C THR A 416 15.49 -14.43 -6.26
N LEU A 417 16.00 -13.26 -6.68
CA LEU A 417 16.55 -13.10 -8.02
C LEU A 417 17.97 -13.68 -8.13
N PRO A 418 18.33 -14.28 -9.28
CA PRO A 418 19.62 -14.98 -9.45
C PRO A 418 20.86 -14.13 -9.13
N TYR A 419 20.80 -12.82 -9.35
CA TYR A 419 21.91 -11.90 -9.04
C TYR A 419 22.22 -11.84 -7.54
N PHE A 420 21.19 -11.80 -6.70
CA PHE A 420 21.31 -11.65 -5.25
C PHE A 420 21.46 -13.01 -4.54
N ILE A 421 21.23 -14.12 -5.25
CA ILE A 421 21.52 -15.46 -4.75
C ILE A 421 23.01 -15.77 -4.95
N ARG A 422 23.87 -15.20 -4.09
CA ARG A 422 25.25 -15.66 -3.89
C ARG A 422 25.43 -16.12 -2.45
N ALA A 423 26.37 -17.04 -2.21
CA ALA A 423 26.64 -17.59 -0.87
C ALA A 423 27.42 -16.62 0.07
N SER A 424 27.39 -15.30 -0.16
CA SER A 424 28.17 -14.31 0.59
C SER A 424 27.30 -13.18 1.19
N ASP A 425 27.74 -12.66 2.34
CA ASP A 425 27.06 -11.56 3.05
C ASP A 425 26.92 -10.30 2.18
N ALA A 426 27.87 -10.04 1.29
CA ALA A 426 27.85 -8.91 0.36
C ALA A 426 26.64 -8.93 -0.61
N ALA A 427 26.10 -10.11 -0.94
CA ALA A 427 24.94 -10.20 -1.83
C ALA A 427 23.63 -9.80 -1.12
N PHE A 428 23.53 -10.07 0.18
CA PHE A 428 22.40 -9.63 1.01
C PHE A 428 22.43 -8.11 1.22
N ASP A 429 23.61 -7.54 1.46
CA ASP A 429 23.79 -6.08 1.55
C ASP A 429 23.39 -5.39 0.24
N ASN A 430 23.77 -5.96 -0.92
CA ASN A 430 23.39 -5.43 -2.23
C ASN A 430 21.86 -5.45 -2.47
N ALA A 431 21.16 -6.49 -2.02
CA ALA A 431 19.69 -6.57 -2.13
C ALA A 431 18.99 -5.51 -1.26
N LYS A 432 19.54 -5.25 -0.07
CA LYS A 432 19.09 -4.17 0.80
C LYS A 432 19.30 -2.80 0.15
N GLU A 433 20.48 -2.55 -0.43
CA GLU A 433 20.76 -1.28 -1.11
C GLU A 433 19.84 -1.06 -2.31
N ALA A 434 19.62 -2.09 -3.15
CA ALA A 434 18.68 -2.03 -4.26
C ALA A 434 17.25 -1.75 -3.78
N THR A 435 16.83 -2.35 -2.67
CA THR A 435 15.53 -2.09 -2.04
C THR A 435 15.38 -0.62 -1.66
N VAL A 436 16.35 -0.07 -0.92
CA VAL A 436 16.33 1.33 -0.44
C VAL A 436 16.26 2.31 -1.62
N ASN A 437 17.00 2.01 -2.69
CA ASN A 437 16.97 2.81 -3.91
C ASN A 437 15.57 2.82 -4.55
N LEU A 438 14.94 1.65 -4.71
CA LEU A 438 13.61 1.54 -5.31
C LEU A 438 12.52 2.22 -4.46
N ILE A 439 12.46 1.95 -3.15
CA ILE A 439 11.40 2.53 -2.29
C ILE A 439 11.65 4.00 -1.92
N GLY A 440 12.82 4.55 -2.28
CA GLY A 440 13.23 5.90 -1.91
C GLY A 440 12.28 6.99 -2.42
N GLN A 441 11.77 6.83 -3.65
CA GLN A 441 10.77 7.75 -4.20
C GLN A 441 9.44 7.68 -3.45
N SER A 442 8.93 6.46 -3.23
CA SER A 442 7.69 6.26 -2.44
C SER A 442 7.80 6.93 -1.07
N THR A 443 8.96 6.78 -0.42
CA THR A 443 9.23 7.39 0.89
C THR A 443 9.26 8.92 0.84
N THR A 444 9.83 9.49 -0.23
CA THR A 444 9.87 10.94 -0.43
C THR A 444 8.47 11.49 -0.65
N ILE A 445 7.69 10.86 -1.53
CA ILE A 445 6.29 11.20 -1.78
C ILE A 445 5.48 11.15 -0.49
N ALA A 446 5.65 10.10 0.32
CA ALA A 446 4.93 9.94 1.58
C ALA A 446 5.29 11.04 2.60
N LYS A 447 6.56 11.44 2.70
CA LYS A 447 7.00 12.52 3.59
C LYS A 447 6.50 13.91 3.18
N ASP A 448 6.31 14.13 1.88
CA ASP A 448 5.84 15.40 1.33
C ASP A 448 4.31 15.56 1.45
N LEU A 449 3.58 14.54 1.92
CA LEU A 449 2.15 14.63 2.24
C LEU A 449 1.93 15.54 3.46
N LYS A 450 1.64 16.81 3.20
CA LYS A 450 1.29 17.79 4.24
C LYS A 450 -0.23 17.89 4.45
N PRO A 451 -0.69 18.16 5.69
CA PRO A 451 -2.11 18.37 5.99
C PRO A 451 -2.76 19.53 5.19
N ASP A 452 -1.98 20.55 4.79
CA ASP A 452 -2.45 21.77 4.13
C ASP A 452 -2.34 21.76 2.59
N GLN A 453 -1.71 20.73 2.00
CA GLN A 453 -1.53 20.57 0.54
C GLN A 453 -2.42 19.47 -0.07
N SER A 454 -3.51 19.08 0.62
CA SER A 454 -4.49 18.09 0.16
C SER A 454 -5.24 18.46 -1.14
N ASN A 455 -5.01 19.66 -1.69
CA ASN A 455 -5.71 20.17 -2.87
C ASN A 455 -5.35 19.51 -4.23
N SER A 456 -4.70 18.34 -4.28
CA SER A 456 -4.68 17.56 -5.54
C SER A 456 -4.42 16.04 -5.46
N ARG A 457 -3.89 15.46 -4.36
CA ARG A 457 -3.52 14.03 -4.35
C ARG A 457 -4.26 13.11 -3.36
N TRP A 458 -4.95 13.66 -2.36
CA TRP A 458 -5.77 12.90 -1.41
C TRP A 458 -6.60 13.87 -0.58
N THR A 459 -7.93 13.70 -0.46
CA THR A 459 -8.79 14.62 0.31
C THR A 459 -9.37 13.97 1.58
N PRO A 460 -9.14 14.58 2.77
CA PRO A 460 -9.65 14.08 4.06
C PRO A 460 -11.17 14.07 4.22
N GLU A 461 -11.92 14.82 3.41
CA GLU A 461 -13.35 15.14 3.67
C GLU A 461 -14.35 13.95 3.54
N LYS A 462 -13.88 12.72 3.38
CA LYS A 462 -14.73 11.51 3.24
C LYS A 462 -14.67 10.53 4.43
N GLN A 463 -13.98 10.86 5.52
CA GLN A 463 -13.76 9.94 6.63
C GLN A 463 -14.83 10.06 7.70
N ALA A 464 -15.89 9.27 7.60
CA ALA A 464 -16.97 9.27 8.59
C ALA A 464 -16.71 8.36 9.82
N SER A 465 -15.66 7.51 9.81
CA SER A 465 -15.29 6.63 10.93
C SER A 465 -13.82 6.23 10.92
N PHE A 466 -13.25 5.94 12.10
CA PHE A 466 -11.86 5.52 12.29
C PHE A 466 -11.50 4.27 11.46
N SER A 467 -12.36 3.25 11.46
CA SER A 467 -12.18 2.04 10.67
C SER A 467 -12.08 2.33 9.16
N ASN A 468 -12.82 3.31 8.65
CA ASN A 468 -12.74 3.73 7.25
C ASN A 468 -11.43 4.46 6.96
N ALA A 469 -11.01 5.37 7.85
CA ALA A 469 -9.75 6.10 7.71
C ALA A 469 -8.53 5.16 7.72
N MET A 470 -8.54 4.16 8.60
CA MET A 470 -7.51 3.13 8.70
C MET A 470 -7.53 2.14 7.53
N GLY A 471 -8.71 1.80 7.00
CA GLY A 471 -8.83 0.98 5.79
C GLY A 471 -8.23 1.70 4.57
N GLN A 472 -8.43 3.01 4.47
CA GLN A 472 -7.88 3.87 3.41
C GLN A 472 -6.35 4.04 3.47
N THR A 473 -5.70 3.67 4.58
CA THR A 473 -4.23 3.69 4.64
C THR A 473 -3.61 2.79 3.57
N ILE A 474 -4.24 1.63 3.30
CA ILE A 474 -3.77 0.70 2.27
C ILE A 474 -3.95 1.29 0.88
N ASP A 475 -5.10 1.92 0.61
CA ASP A 475 -5.35 2.65 -0.64
C ASP A 475 -4.33 3.78 -0.82
N GLY A 476 -3.97 4.47 0.26
CA GLY A 476 -2.95 5.51 0.23
C GLY A 476 -1.56 4.96 -0.10
N TRP A 477 -1.15 3.81 0.44
CA TRP A 477 0.10 3.15 0.03
C TRP A 477 0.06 2.70 -1.43
N ALA A 478 -1.08 2.18 -1.91
CA ALA A 478 -1.26 1.82 -3.32
C ALA A 478 -1.13 3.05 -4.23
N ASN A 479 -1.75 4.19 -3.87
CA ASN A 479 -1.62 5.44 -4.61
C ASN A 479 -0.18 5.98 -4.60
N ILE A 480 0.49 5.96 -3.45
CA ILE A 480 1.92 6.33 -3.34
C ILE A 480 2.77 5.44 -4.24
N THR A 481 2.43 4.15 -4.35
CA THR A 481 3.10 3.22 -5.27
C THR A 481 2.89 3.62 -6.73
N GLY A 482 1.66 3.96 -7.12
CA GLY A 482 1.37 4.47 -8.46
C GLY A 482 2.09 5.78 -8.78
N PHE A 483 2.16 6.71 -7.82
CA PHE A 483 2.93 7.95 -7.97
C PHE A 483 4.43 7.69 -8.06
N ALA A 484 4.96 6.75 -7.28
CA ALA A 484 6.36 6.37 -7.37
C ALA A 484 6.69 5.75 -8.74
N VAL A 485 5.83 4.89 -9.30
CA VAL A 485 5.98 4.39 -10.67
C VAL A 485 5.96 5.55 -11.67
N HIS A 486 5.03 6.49 -11.50
CA HIS A 486 4.95 7.64 -12.38
C HIS A 486 6.25 8.47 -12.39
N ASP A 487 6.77 8.79 -11.20
CA ASP A 487 7.99 9.59 -11.04
C ASP A 487 9.25 8.78 -11.44
N LEU A 488 9.24 7.45 -11.28
CA LEU A 488 10.33 6.58 -11.68
C LEU A 488 10.51 6.50 -13.21
N PHE A 489 9.42 6.66 -13.96
CA PHE A 489 9.43 6.70 -15.41
C PHE A 489 9.23 8.12 -15.96
N ASP A 490 9.55 9.18 -15.20
CA ASP A 490 9.36 10.57 -15.66
C ASP A 490 10.51 11.13 -16.53
N GLY A 491 11.66 10.44 -16.55
CA GLY A 491 12.82 10.77 -17.36
C GLY A 491 13.68 11.93 -16.90
N THR A 492 13.48 12.39 -15.68
CA THR A 492 14.42 13.26 -14.98
C THR A 492 15.76 12.56 -14.76
N ASP A 493 16.84 13.32 -14.61
CA ASP A 493 18.17 12.75 -14.33
C ASP A 493 18.12 11.85 -13.07
N ALA A 494 17.37 12.27 -12.05
CA ALA A 494 17.18 11.50 -10.82
C ALA A 494 16.46 10.16 -11.04
N SER A 495 15.40 10.12 -11.85
CA SER A 495 14.71 8.85 -12.13
C SER A 495 15.56 7.93 -13.00
N THR A 496 16.29 8.47 -13.97
CA THR A 496 17.24 7.68 -14.77
C THR A 496 18.40 7.11 -13.96
N ASP A 497 18.89 7.83 -12.94
CA ASP A 497 19.90 7.33 -12.01
C ASP A 497 19.35 6.19 -11.13
N ILE A 498 18.10 6.30 -10.66
CA ILE A 498 17.45 5.26 -9.85
C ILE A 498 17.27 3.98 -10.68
N LEU A 499 16.74 4.12 -11.89
CA LEU A 499 16.56 2.99 -12.83
C LEU A 499 17.90 2.33 -13.15
N TRP A 500 18.93 3.12 -13.50
CA TRP A 500 20.27 2.61 -13.74
C TRP A 500 20.83 1.82 -12.55
N ASN A 501 20.75 2.39 -11.35
CA ASN A 501 21.23 1.73 -10.14
C ASN A 501 20.47 0.44 -9.84
N ALA A 502 19.19 0.36 -10.23
CA ALA A 502 18.37 -0.84 -10.08
C ALA A 502 18.73 -1.94 -11.08
N ILE A 503 18.99 -1.62 -12.35
CA ILE A 503 19.16 -2.63 -13.42
C ILE A 503 20.62 -2.98 -13.75
N SER A 504 21.55 -2.05 -13.52
CA SER A 504 22.97 -2.19 -13.88
C SER A 504 23.59 -3.50 -13.37
N ASP A 505 24.57 -4.02 -14.10
CA ASP A 505 25.20 -5.33 -13.85
C ASP A 505 24.21 -6.51 -13.91
N GLY A 506 23.04 -6.31 -14.52
CA GLY A 506 22.01 -7.33 -14.67
C GLY A 506 21.32 -7.71 -13.36
N LYS A 507 21.27 -6.80 -12.37
CA LYS A 507 20.69 -7.05 -11.04
C LYS A 507 19.29 -7.66 -11.07
N LEU A 508 18.47 -7.23 -12.02
CA LEU A 508 17.09 -7.67 -12.12
C LEU A 508 16.85 -8.73 -13.18
N ILE A 509 17.82 -9.09 -14.02
CA ILE A 509 17.59 -10.02 -15.13
C ILE A 509 17.69 -11.48 -14.69
N GLU A 510 17.01 -12.36 -15.45
CA GLU A 510 17.15 -13.80 -15.27
C GLU A 510 18.59 -14.25 -15.52
N GLY A 511 19.01 -15.35 -14.89
CA GLY A 511 20.32 -15.91 -15.11
C GLY A 511 20.54 -17.18 -14.30
N LYS A 512 21.71 -17.77 -14.49
CA LYS A 512 22.22 -18.85 -13.66
C LYS A 512 22.31 -18.38 -12.20
N SER A 513 21.62 -19.07 -11.30
CA SER A 513 21.78 -18.88 -9.86
C SER A 513 23.00 -19.66 -9.36
N GLU A 514 23.77 -19.06 -8.46
CA GLU A 514 24.99 -19.65 -7.88
C GLU A 514 24.77 -20.27 -6.50
N GLY A 515 23.54 -20.23 -5.98
CA GLY A 515 23.19 -20.73 -4.65
C GLY A 515 21.78 -21.32 -4.61
N ASN A 516 21.33 -21.66 -3.40
CA ASN A 516 19.95 -22.09 -3.21
C ASN A 516 19.04 -20.88 -3.14
N THR A 517 17.97 -20.89 -3.93
CA THR A 517 16.89 -19.90 -3.83
C THR A 517 16.26 -19.96 -2.44
N PRO A 518 16.18 -18.84 -1.71
CA PRO A 518 15.41 -18.78 -0.47
C PRO A 518 13.97 -19.20 -0.71
N GLN A 519 13.34 -19.81 0.29
CA GLN A 519 11.92 -20.16 0.19
C GLN A 519 11.08 -18.88 0.14
N ASP A 520 10.23 -18.74 -0.87
CA ASP A 520 9.27 -17.66 -0.97
C ASP A 520 8.20 -17.81 0.13
N THR A 521 8.24 -16.94 1.13
CA THR A 521 7.22 -16.81 2.17
C THR A 521 6.31 -15.60 1.92
N GLY A 522 6.48 -14.93 0.77
CA GLY A 522 6.26 -13.50 0.57
C GLY A 522 4.85 -13.01 0.86
N GLU A 523 3.79 -13.73 0.47
CA GLU A 523 2.43 -13.19 0.60
C GLU A 523 1.84 -13.31 2.01
N ALA A 524 2.06 -14.45 2.69
CA ALA A 524 1.56 -14.66 4.04
C ALA A 524 2.33 -13.81 5.07
N ASP A 525 3.65 -13.72 4.91
CA ASP A 525 4.51 -12.91 5.77
C ASP A 525 4.24 -11.41 5.53
N LEU A 526 4.06 -10.98 4.27
CA LEU A 526 3.66 -9.61 3.96
C LEU A 526 2.31 -9.25 4.59
N ARG A 527 1.32 -10.16 4.52
CA ARG A 527 0.01 -9.94 5.15
C ARG A 527 0.12 -9.77 6.66
N ALA A 528 0.88 -10.65 7.32
CA ALA A 528 1.12 -10.55 8.75
C ALA A 528 1.84 -9.24 9.09
N HIS A 529 2.83 -8.85 8.28
CA HIS A 529 3.61 -7.65 8.51
C HIS A 529 2.81 -6.36 8.32
N ILE A 530 2.02 -6.26 7.25
CA ILE A 530 1.10 -5.13 7.03
C ILE A 530 0.15 -4.97 8.22
N GLY A 531 -0.46 -6.07 8.65
CA GLY A 531 -1.33 -6.07 9.81
C GLY A 531 -0.59 -5.58 11.05
N LYS A 532 0.60 -6.13 11.32
CA LYS A 532 1.37 -5.80 12.52
C LYS A 532 1.77 -4.33 12.53
N THR A 533 2.23 -3.80 11.40
CA THR A 533 2.50 -2.37 11.16
C THR A 533 1.30 -1.50 11.54
N ILE A 534 0.13 -1.80 10.98
CA ILE A 534 -1.09 -1.04 11.23
C ILE A 534 -1.46 -1.07 12.71
N PHE A 535 -1.58 -2.25 13.30
CA PHE A 535 -2.08 -2.39 14.67
C PHE A 535 -1.11 -1.85 15.71
N GLN A 536 0.19 -2.11 15.53
CA GLN A 536 1.21 -1.67 16.48
C GLN A 536 1.30 -0.15 16.58
N TYR A 537 1.11 0.55 15.46
CA TYR A 537 1.06 2.00 15.49
C TYR A 537 -0.28 2.54 16.00
N SER A 538 -1.40 1.98 15.53
CA SER A 538 -2.73 2.53 15.81
C SER A 538 -3.22 2.26 17.23
N ILE A 539 -2.90 1.12 17.84
CA ILE A 539 -3.35 0.77 19.20
C ILE A 539 -2.95 1.84 20.23
N PRO A 540 -1.65 2.22 20.35
CA PRO A 540 -1.22 3.32 21.22
C PRO A 540 -1.98 4.64 21.01
N GLN A 541 -2.23 4.99 19.75
CA GLN A 541 -2.88 6.24 19.39
C GLN A 541 -4.38 6.22 19.70
N LEU A 542 -5.03 5.08 19.49
CA LEU A 542 -6.44 4.86 19.83
C LEU A 542 -6.70 5.02 21.34
N TRP A 543 -5.85 4.44 22.18
CA TRP A 543 -5.96 4.66 23.63
C TRP A 543 -5.82 6.14 23.99
N ARG A 544 -4.95 6.87 23.30
CA ARG A 544 -4.77 8.31 23.53
C ARG A 544 -5.99 9.11 23.08
N ILE A 545 -6.57 8.80 21.91
CA ILE A 545 -7.82 9.39 21.40
C ILE A 545 -8.98 9.09 22.35
N SER A 546 -8.96 7.93 23.00
CA SER A 546 -9.97 7.49 23.98
C SER A 546 -9.76 8.09 25.39
N ASN A 547 -8.79 8.99 25.55
CA ASN A 547 -8.42 9.62 26.82
C ASN A 547 -7.96 8.62 27.92
N THR A 548 -7.40 7.48 27.51
CA THR A 548 -6.80 6.46 28.40
C THR A 548 -5.37 6.83 28.80
N TYR A 549 -4.65 7.56 27.93
CA TYR A 549 -3.27 8.04 28.15
C TYR A 549 -2.27 7.00 28.71
N PRO A 550 -2.06 5.86 28.01
CA PRO A 550 -1.10 4.85 28.40
C PRO A 550 0.33 5.36 28.47
N PHE A 551 1.10 4.78 29.38
CA PHE A 551 2.54 4.99 29.49
C PHE A 551 3.24 3.74 30.00
N VAL A 552 4.56 3.68 29.80
CA VAL A 552 5.43 2.61 30.27
C VAL A 552 6.16 3.08 31.52
N ILE A 553 5.97 2.36 32.62
CA ILE A 553 6.76 2.55 33.84
C ILE A 553 8.12 1.90 33.65
N ASP A 554 9.19 2.69 33.75
CA ASP A 554 10.52 2.18 34.09
C ASP A 554 10.55 1.90 35.60
N SER A 555 10.61 0.61 35.96
CA SER A 555 10.59 0.26 37.38
C SER A 555 11.91 0.57 38.09
N GLY A 556 13.03 0.59 37.34
CA GLY A 556 14.38 0.62 37.90
C GLY A 556 14.82 -0.69 38.59
N TYR A 557 14.02 -1.76 38.51
CA TYR A 557 14.30 -3.06 39.14
C TYR A 557 14.57 -4.15 38.12
N GLY A 558 15.38 -5.13 38.55
CA GLY A 558 15.65 -6.34 37.79
C GLY A 558 14.41 -7.21 37.60
N CYS A 559 14.37 -8.03 36.55
CA CYS A 559 13.20 -8.86 36.23
C CYS A 559 12.87 -9.95 37.27
N GLY A 560 13.82 -10.28 38.15
CA GLY A 560 13.65 -11.27 39.22
C GLY A 560 13.09 -10.73 40.54
N GLU A 561 12.89 -9.41 40.65
CA GLU A 561 12.42 -8.79 41.89
C GLU A 561 10.92 -9.03 42.13
N ASP A 562 10.55 -9.45 43.35
CA ASP A 562 9.14 -9.75 43.68
C ASP A 562 8.34 -8.45 43.89
N LYS A 563 7.55 -8.08 42.89
CA LYS A 563 6.50 -7.05 42.95
C LYS A 563 6.99 -5.71 43.55
N PRO A 564 8.04 -5.10 42.97
CA PRO A 564 8.72 -3.96 43.58
C PRO A 564 7.88 -2.66 43.62
N LEU A 565 6.79 -2.58 42.84
CA LEU A 565 6.00 -1.37 42.67
C LEU A 565 4.64 -1.39 43.41
N ARG A 566 4.50 -2.16 44.49
CA ARG A 566 3.23 -2.25 45.28
C ARG A 566 2.68 -0.90 45.77
N LYS A 567 3.49 0.15 45.84
CA LYS A 567 3.01 1.52 46.11
C LYS A 567 2.11 2.03 44.99
N TYR A 568 2.51 1.83 43.73
CA TYR A 568 1.89 2.40 42.54
C TYR A 568 0.98 1.43 41.79
N LEU A 569 1.19 0.12 41.95
CA LEU A 569 0.49 -0.93 41.24
C LEU A 569 -0.09 -1.97 42.20
N SER A 570 -1.17 -2.63 41.77
CA SER A 570 -1.67 -3.84 42.43
C SER A 570 -0.87 -5.06 41.97
N ASP A 571 -0.87 -6.14 42.76
CA ASP A 571 -0.24 -7.41 42.37
C ASP A 571 -0.78 -7.94 41.05
N ILE A 572 -2.11 -7.86 40.83
CA ILE A 572 -2.77 -8.30 39.60
C ILE A 572 -2.37 -7.40 38.42
N THR A 573 -2.26 -6.09 38.64
CA THR A 573 -1.83 -5.15 37.59
C THR A 573 -0.40 -5.49 37.16
N MET A 574 0.53 -5.68 38.10
CA MET A 574 1.93 -6.02 37.77
C MET A 574 2.03 -7.33 36.97
N GLU A 575 1.25 -8.34 37.32
CA GLU A 575 1.21 -9.62 36.58
C GLU A 575 0.65 -9.47 35.15
N ALA A 576 -0.33 -8.59 34.96
CA ALA A 576 -0.97 -8.38 33.66
C ALA A 576 -0.17 -7.46 32.72
N THR A 577 0.56 -6.48 33.26
CA THR A 577 1.14 -5.38 32.48
C THR A 577 2.65 -5.43 32.33
N GLY A 578 3.32 -6.32 33.07
CA GLY A 578 4.78 -6.41 33.13
C GLY A 578 5.41 -7.05 31.89
N ALA A 579 6.57 -6.53 31.48
CA ALA A 579 7.47 -7.15 30.52
C ALA A 579 8.94 -6.92 30.92
N CYS A 580 9.76 -7.96 30.71
CA CYS A 580 11.19 -7.90 31.00
C CYS A 580 11.97 -7.52 29.73
N ILE A 581 12.65 -6.37 29.75
CA ILE A 581 13.46 -5.88 28.62
C ILE A 581 14.88 -5.61 29.13
N GLU A 582 15.87 -6.32 28.58
CA GLU A 582 17.29 -6.17 28.95
C GLU A 582 17.56 -6.28 30.47
N ASP A 583 16.94 -7.27 31.12
CA ASP A 583 16.97 -7.49 32.59
C ASP A 583 16.29 -6.41 33.45
N THR A 584 15.68 -5.39 32.84
CA THR A 584 14.86 -4.40 33.56
C THR A 584 13.38 -4.72 33.40
N MET A 585 12.63 -4.66 34.50
CA MET A 585 11.18 -4.83 34.48
C MET A 585 10.47 -3.52 34.11
N TYR A 586 9.57 -3.58 33.15
CA TYR A 586 8.74 -2.45 32.71
C TYR A 586 7.25 -2.80 32.81
N TYR A 587 6.37 -1.81 32.97
CA TYR A 587 4.92 -2.04 33.06
C TYR A 587 4.13 -1.07 32.18
N LEU A 588 3.25 -1.58 31.31
CA LEU A 588 2.35 -0.76 30.47
C LEU A 588 1.00 -0.52 31.16
N VAL A 589 0.75 0.71 31.59
CA VAL A 589 -0.38 1.06 32.48
C VAL A 589 -1.04 2.38 32.08
N GLU A 590 -2.15 2.71 32.74
CA GLU A 590 -2.87 3.98 32.58
C GLU A 590 -3.17 4.72 33.91
N PRO A 591 -3.20 6.06 33.91
CA PRO A 591 -3.72 6.89 34.99
C PRO A 591 -5.26 6.97 34.94
N HIS A 592 -5.92 5.93 35.42
CA HIS A 592 -7.39 5.85 35.35
C HIS A 592 -8.07 6.69 36.45
N GLY A 593 -8.82 7.73 36.04
CA GLY A 593 -9.63 8.54 36.95
C GLY A 593 -8.83 9.61 37.70
N GLN A 594 -9.17 9.87 38.96
CA GLN A 594 -8.45 10.82 39.82
C GLN A 594 -7.28 10.14 40.52
N SER A 595 -6.15 10.84 40.66
CA SER A 595 -4.94 10.39 41.36
C SER A 595 -5.17 10.11 42.85
N ARG A 596 -6.18 10.75 43.45
CA ARG A 596 -6.52 10.61 44.87
C ARG A 596 -8.02 10.54 45.06
N ASP A 597 -8.47 9.59 45.86
CA ASP A 597 -9.82 9.62 46.42
C ASP A 597 -9.78 10.34 47.77
N CYS A 598 -10.48 11.48 47.85
CA CYS A 598 -10.55 12.32 49.04
C CYS A 598 -11.98 12.34 49.59
N PRO A 599 -12.48 11.24 50.17
CA PRO A 599 -13.83 11.23 50.74
C PRO A 599 -13.90 12.20 51.92
N CYS A 600 -14.96 13.02 51.95
CA CYS A 600 -15.23 13.90 53.09
C CYS A 600 -15.70 13.05 54.26
N ALA A 601 -14.86 12.89 55.28
CA ALA A 601 -15.26 12.24 56.53
C ALA A 601 -16.18 13.20 57.32
N THR A 602 -17.50 12.97 57.28
CA THR A 602 -18.45 13.61 58.20
C THR A 602 -18.28 13.01 59.59
N ILE A 603 -17.30 13.52 60.36
CA ILE A 603 -17.20 13.25 61.79
C ILE A 603 -17.84 14.42 62.52
N THR A 604 -18.89 14.14 63.27
CA THR A 604 -19.86 15.09 63.84
C THR A 604 -19.32 16.10 64.87
N ASP A 605 -18.03 16.20 65.17
CA ASP A 605 -17.54 17.11 66.23
C ASP A 605 -16.12 17.72 66.02
N PHE A 606 -15.53 17.63 64.82
CA PHE A 606 -14.21 18.23 64.51
C PHE A 606 -14.17 18.79 63.08
N PRO A 607 -13.31 19.78 62.76
CA PRO A 607 -13.20 20.29 61.39
C PRO A 607 -12.87 19.14 60.45
N SER A 608 -13.61 19.06 59.34
CA SER A 608 -13.54 17.98 58.34
C SER A 608 -12.09 17.70 57.94
N LYS A 609 -11.54 16.57 58.38
CA LYS A 609 -10.21 16.13 57.96
C LYS A 609 -10.39 15.26 56.72
N TRP A 610 -9.85 15.70 55.60
CA TRP A 610 -9.81 14.93 54.35
C TRP A 610 -8.83 13.77 54.53
N ASP A 611 -9.31 12.54 54.49
CA ASP A 611 -8.46 11.34 54.43
C ASP A 611 -8.26 10.96 52.96
N CYS A 612 -7.37 11.70 52.29
CA CYS A 612 -7.06 11.45 50.89
C CYS A 612 -6.19 10.21 50.73
N ARG A 613 -6.62 9.25 49.91
CA ARG A 613 -5.88 8.05 49.55
C ARG A 613 -5.36 8.18 48.13
N GLU A 614 -4.07 7.89 47.95
CA GLU A 614 -3.46 7.79 46.62
C GLU A 614 -4.03 6.57 45.88
N GLU A 615 -4.52 6.78 44.67
CA GLU A 615 -4.97 5.74 43.77
C GLU A 615 -3.79 5.08 43.05
N LYS A 616 -4.01 3.90 42.48
CA LYS A 616 -2.99 3.13 41.77
C LYS A 616 -3.21 3.20 40.27
N PHE A 617 -2.13 3.08 39.49
CA PHE A 617 -2.27 2.92 38.05
C PHE A 617 -2.94 1.58 37.73
N SER A 618 -3.71 1.59 36.64
CA SER A 618 -4.55 0.47 36.24
C SER A 618 -4.02 -0.21 34.97
N ALA A 619 -4.43 -1.45 34.76
CA ALA A 619 -4.19 -2.13 33.49
C ALA A 619 -5.14 -1.60 32.42
N LEU A 620 -4.65 -1.50 31.18
CA LEU A 620 -5.43 -0.99 30.06
C LEU A 620 -6.55 -1.93 29.64
N SER A 621 -7.67 -1.34 29.23
CA SER A 621 -8.71 -2.06 28.50
C SER A 621 -8.16 -2.62 27.19
N GLY A 622 -8.47 -3.89 26.92
CA GLY A 622 -8.00 -4.61 25.73
C GLY A 622 -6.57 -5.14 25.81
N LEU A 623 -5.80 -4.87 26.88
CA LEU A 623 -4.40 -5.32 26.97
C LEU A 623 -4.25 -6.85 26.90
N SER A 624 -5.20 -7.60 27.47
CA SER A 624 -5.22 -9.06 27.43
C SER A 624 -5.40 -9.64 26.02
N LEU A 625 -5.82 -8.82 25.06
CA LEU A 625 -5.96 -9.19 23.65
C LEU A 625 -4.63 -9.08 22.89
N LEU A 626 -3.61 -8.46 23.47
CA LEU A 626 -2.27 -8.29 22.89
C LEU A 626 -1.36 -9.44 23.33
N ASP A 627 -1.78 -10.67 23.03
CA ASP A 627 -1.12 -11.92 23.38
C ASP A 627 -0.45 -12.62 22.18
N GLY A 628 -0.49 -11.98 21.00
CA GLY A 628 0.03 -12.52 19.75
C GLY A 628 -0.96 -13.36 18.93
N ASN A 629 -2.18 -13.61 19.42
CA ASN A 629 -3.16 -14.43 18.70
C ASN A 629 -4.08 -13.62 17.76
N ILE A 630 -4.27 -12.34 18.06
CA ILE A 630 -5.13 -11.42 17.30
C ILE A 630 -4.37 -10.14 16.96
N PHE A 631 -4.97 -9.24 16.15
CA PHE A 631 -4.34 -8.01 15.67
C PHE A 631 -2.96 -8.24 15.03
N ALA A 632 -2.89 -9.22 14.13
CA ALA A 632 -1.67 -9.58 13.39
C ALA A 632 -0.45 -9.90 14.27
N GLY A 633 -0.68 -10.42 15.48
CA GLY A 633 0.39 -10.90 16.35
C GLY A 633 1.08 -9.81 17.16
N VAL A 634 0.48 -8.64 17.31
CA VAL A 634 0.98 -7.60 18.22
C VAL A 634 0.86 -8.08 19.67
N THR A 635 1.94 -7.93 20.42
CA THR A 635 2.01 -8.26 21.85
C THR A 635 2.18 -7.01 22.72
N LYS A 636 1.86 -7.08 24.01
CA LYS A 636 2.19 -5.99 24.95
C LYS A 636 3.71 -5.77 25.04
N GLU A 637 4.49 -6.84 24.92
CA GLU A 637 5.95 -6.82 24.91
C GLU A 637 6.49 -6.03 23.70
N ASP A 638 5.88 -6.16 22.52
CA ASP A 638 6.23 -5.36 21.34
C ASP A 638 6.06 -3.86 21.61
N LEU A 639 4.94 -3.47 22.25
CA LEU A 639 4.66 -2.07 22.57
C LEU A 639 5.61 -1.51 23.62
N ILE A 640 5.88 -2.28 24.68
CA ILE A 640 6.82 -1.88 25.74
C ILE A 640 8.23 -1.77 25.18
N ASN A 641 8.72 -2.80 24.48
CA ASN A 641 10.06 -2.82 23.93
C ASN A 641 10.26 -1.70 22.90
N GLY A 642 9.30 -1.50 21.99
CA GLY A 642 9.34 -0.41 21.01
C GLY A 642 9.45 0.96 21.66
N SER A 643 8.64 1.23 22.69
CA SER A 643 8.72 2.48 23.46
C SER A 643 10.04 2.66 24.20
N VAL A 644 10.53 1.61 24.86
CA VAL A 644 11.81 1.65 25.60
C VAL A 644 12.98 1.88 24.65
N ARG A 645 13.00 1.22 23.48
CA ARG A 645 14.00 1.44 22.44
C ARG A 645 13.96 2.87 21.91
N THR A 646 12.77 3.41 21.64
CA THR A 646 12.58 4.82 21.25
C THR A 646 13.16 5.76 22.29
N TRP A 647 12.76 5.58 23.56
CA TRP A 647 13.18 6.43 24.67
C TRP A 647 14.71 6.37 24.87
N LYS A 648 15.30 5.18 24.87
CA LYS A 648 16.77 4.99 24.96
C LYS A 648 17.50 5.64 23.78
N GLN A 649 17.04 5.44 22.55
CA GLN A 649 17.65 6.05 21.37
C GLN A 649 17.58 7.58 21.42
N ASN A 650 16.49 8.12 21.98
CA ASN A 650 16.31 9.56 22.15
C ASN A 650 16.96 10.10 23.44
N GLY A 651 18.00 9.44 23.96
CA GLY A 651 18.76 9.91 25.12
C GLY A 651 17.96 9.91 26.41
N LYS A 652 17.04 8.95 26.59
CA LYS A 652 16.09 8.88 27.71
C LYS A 652 15.13 10.08 27.79
N VAL A 653 14.78 10.64 26.65
CA VAL A 653 13.79 11.72 26.53
C VAL A 653 12.57 11.21 25.76
N ASN A 654 11.37 11.50 26.25
CA ASN A 654 10.12 11.13 25.55
C ASN A 654 9.92 11.95 24.27
N GLY A 655 9.38 11.32 23.23
CA GLY A 655 9.17 11.91 21.90
C GLY A 655 10.03 11.25 20.82
N GLY A 656 10.65 12.07 19.95
CA GLY A 656 11.62 11.58 18.94
C GLY A 656 11.18 11.64 17.48
N GLY A 657 10.04 12.24 17.14
CA GLY A 657 9.55 12.30 15.75
C GLY A 657 9.22 10.92 15.17
N LEU A 658 9.08 10.82 13.84
CA LEU A 658 8.97 9.53 13.14
C LEU A 658 10.37 8.94 12.86
N PRO A 659 10.48 7.63 12.57
CA PRO A 659 11.73 6.99 12.18
C PRO A 659 12.42 7.71 11.01
N ASP A 660 13.74 7.91 11.09
CA ASP A 660 14.50 8.55 10.01
C ASP A 660 15.02 7.50 9.02
N VAL A 661 14.47 7.52 7.83
CA VAL A 661 14.81 6.64 6.70
C VAL A 661 16.19 6.86 6.10
N LYS A 662 16.93 7.86 6.60
CA LYS A 662 18.33 8.07 6.25
C LYS A 662 19.27 7.35 7.21
N ASP A 663 18.76 6.93 8.37
CA ASP A 663 19.53 6.19 9.36
C ASP A 663 19.60 4.71 8.97
N LYS A 664 20.83 4.22 8.75
CA LYS A 664 21.07 2.86 8.25
C LYS A 664 20.50 1.78 9.19
N LEU A 665 20.57 2.01 10.50
CA LEU A 665 20.05 1.09 11.51
C LEU A 665 18.52 1.03 11.48
N THR A 666 17.87 2.18 11.35
CA THR A 666 16.42 2.26 11.16
C THR A 666 15.97 1.51 9.91
N ILE A 667 16.72 1.65 8.81
CA ILE A 667 16.45 0.88 7.57
C ILE A 667 16.67 -0.62 7.82
N ASP A 668 17.74 -1.03 8.49
CA ASP A 668 18.01 -2.44 8.82
C ASP A 668 16.86 -3.06 9.62
N ASP A 669 16.46 -2.40 10.71
CA ASP A 669 15.37 -2.87 11.56
C ASP A 669 14.06 -3.00 10.75
N LEU A 670 13.70 -1.98 9.96
CA LEU A 670 12.49 -1.99 9.13
C LEU A 670 12.51 -3.09 8.06
N LEU A 671 13.63 -3.30 7.35
CA LEU A 671 13.76 -4.35 6.34
C LEU A 671 13.75 -5.76 6.95
N SER A 672 14.13 -5.89 8.22
CA SER A 672 14.02 -7.12 8.99
C SER A 672 12.64 -7.35 9.59
N MET A 673 11.67 -6.48 9.28
CA MET A 673 10.32 -6.51 9.84
C MET A 673 10.29 -6.32 11.37
N ASP A 674 11.30 -5.67 11.94
CA ASP A 674 11.36 -5.39 13.38
C ASP A 674 10.44 -4.23 13.74
N VAL A 675 9.23 -4.59 14.15
CA VAL A 675 8.21 -3.63 14.57
C VAL A 675 8.56 -2.86 15.84
N THR A 676 9.59 -3.29 16.59
CA THR A 676 10.10 -2.57 17.76
C THR A 676 11.19 -1.54 17.40
N THR A 677 11.38 -1.27 16.10
CA THR A 677 12.22 -0.17 15.59
C THR A 677 11.96 1.11 16.38
N PRO A 678 13.02 1.80 16.87
CA PRO A 678 12.88 3.09 17.54
C PRO A 678 12.02 4.08 16.73
N ARG A 679 11.25 4.91 17.45
CA ARG A 679 10.30 5.92 16.96
C ARG A 679 9.04 5.37 16.29
N TYR A 680 8.89 4.05 16.19
CA TYR A 680 7.67 3.41 15.70
C TYR A 680 6.58 3.40 16.78
N VAL A 681 6.88 2.85 17.96
CA VAL A 681 6.03 2.95 19.17
C VAL A 681 6.62 4.01 20.10
N ARG A 682 5.79 4.96 20.53
CA ARG A 682 6.20 6.19 21.22
C ARG A 682 5.38 6.46 22.49
N LEU A 683 4.88 5.41 23.15
CA LEU A 683 4.27 5.57 24.47
C LEU A 683 5.33 6.16 25.42
N PRO A 684 4.98 7.18 26.23
CA PRO A 684 5.93 7.80 27.13
C PRO A 684 6.49 6.79 28.14
N VAL A 685 7.77 6.93 28.47
CA VAL A 685 8.50 6.11 29.44
C VAL A 685 8.95 7.01 30.58
N CYS A 686 8.66 6.62 31.82
CA CYS A 686 9.13 7.35 33.01
C CYS A 686 9.08 6.49 34.28
N ILE A 687 9.70 6.98 35.35
CA ILE A 687 9.62 6.37 36.67
C ILE A 687 8.21 6.58 37.28
N PRO A 688 7.74 5.70 38.18
CA PRO A 688 6.36 5.74 38.64
C PRO A 688 6.04 6.96 39.53
N ALA A 689 7.03 7.51 40.23
CA ALA A 689 6.85 8.71 41.05
C ALA A 689 6.55 9.94 40.19
N GLN A 690 7.32 10.13 39.11
CA GLN A 690 7.12 11.19 38.12
C GLN A 690 5.73 11.11 37.50
N ALA A 691 5.34 9.92 37.03
CA ALA A 691 4.02 9.70 36.44
C ALA A 691 2.88 10.05 37.40
N PHE A 692 3.00 9.64 38.67
CA PHE A 692 1.94 9.86 39.66
C PHE A 692 1.79 11.35 39.95
N GLN A 693 2.90 12.06 40.07
CA GLN A 693 2.90 13.50 40.30
C GLN A 693 2.28 14.28 39.13
N SER A 694 2.62 13.92 37.88
CA SER A 694 1.99 14.54 36.72
C SER A 694 0.49 14.25 36.69
N TRP A 695 0.07 13.02 36.99
CA TRP A 695 -1.34 12.67 37.12
C TRP A 695 -2.07 13.51 38.19
N ASP A 696 -1.40 13.77 39.32
CA ASP A 696 -1.96 14.53 40.45
C ASP A 696 -2.04 16.05 40.21
N SER A 697 -1.10 16.60 39.44
CA SER A 697 -0.90 18.05 39.31
C SER A 697 -1.31 18.64 37.96
N SER A 698 -1.49 17.82 36.92
CA SER A 698 -1.80 18.27 35.56
C SER A 698 -3.14 17.73 35.06
N LYS A 699 -3.65 18.33 33.99
CA LYS A 699 -4.89 17.86 33.35
C LYS A 699 -4.58 16.64 32.49
N PRO A 700 -5.45 15.60 32.49
CA PRO A 700 -5.30 14.48 31.57
C PRO A 700 -5.11 14.95 30.13
N GLY A 701 -4.06 14.44 29.48
CA GLY A 701 -3.70 14.80 28.10
C GLY A 701 -3.16 16.23 27.91
N SER A 702 -2.63 16.87 28.95
CA SER A 702 -2.07 18.23 28.87
C SER A 702 -0.86 18.37 27.92
N SER A 703 -0.23 17.25 27.57
CA SER A 703 0.89 17.18 26.62
C SER A 703 0.87 15.85 25.87
N ASP A 704 1.76 15.70 24.89
CA ASP A 704 2.05 14.43 24.22
C ASP A 704 2.82 13.43 25.10
N ASN A 705 3.37 13.87 26.22
CA ASN A 705 4.13 13.04 27.15
C ASN A 705 3.36 12.65 28.41
N TYR A 706 2.18 13.25 28.67
CA TYR A 706 1.35 12.93 29.83
C TYR A 706 1.10 11.42 29.97
N PRO A 707 1.26 10.83 31.19
CA PRO A 707 1.64 11.45 32.46
C PRO A 707 3.17 11.50 32.72
N CYS A 708 4.02 11.19 31.76
CA CYS A 708 5.48 11.28 31.91
C CYS A 708 6.07 12.67 31.65
N ASP A 709 5.30 13.73 31.89
CA ASP A 709 5.83 15.08 31.94
C ASP A 709 6.79 15.22 33.12
N ASN A 710 7.78 16.11 33.01
CA ASN A 710 8.54 16.52 34.20
C ASN A 710 7.61 17.38 35.06
N PRO A 711 7.15 16.89 36.23
CA PRO A 711 6.25 17.65 37.06
C PRO A 711 6.97 18.92 37.54
N PRO A 712 6.28 20.06 37.65
CA PRO A 712 6.86 21.19 38.32
C PRO A 712 7.21 20.78 39.76
N GLY A 713 8.45 21.05 40.18
CA GLY A 713 8.85 20.91 41.58
C GLY A 713 7.96 21.77 42.49
N ILE A 714 7.90 21.45 43.78
CA ILE A 714 7.18 22.29 44.75
C ILE A 714 7.79 23.69 44.73
N ASN A 715 7.12 24.63 44.07
CA ASN A 715 7.55 26.02 44.03
C ASN A 715 6.96 26.78 45.22
N SER A 716 7.71 26.80 46.32
CA SER A 716 7.44 27.69 47.46
C SER A 716 8.20 29.02 47.35
N CYS A 717 8.98 29.21 46.29
CA CYS A 717 9.80 30.38 46.05
C CYS A 717 9.03 31.47 45.27
N GLY A 718 9.41 32.72 45.46
CA GLY A 718 8.98 33.81 44.58
C GLY A 718 9.76 33.82 43.26
N ASP A 719 9.63 34.90 42.48
CA ASP A 719 10.43 35.10 41.27
C ASP A 719 11.94 35.00 41.58
N SER A 720 12.65 34.21 40.78
CA SER A 720 14.10 34.02 40.90
C SER A 720 14.85 34.69 39.75
N THR A 721 16.08 35.12 40.01
CA THR A 721 16.99 35.69 39.01
C THR A 721 18.22 34.81 38.89
N PHE A 722 18.71 34.59 37.66
CA PHE A 722 19.94 33.84 37.40
C PHE A 722 21.10 34.80 37.13
N GLU A 723 22.23 34.55 37.79
CA GLU A 723 23.50 35.26 37.54
C GLU A 723 24.58 34.22 37.20
N ASP A 724 25.13 34.29 35.99
CA ASP A 724 26.20 33.41 35.55
C ASP A 724 27.55 33.89 36.09
N GLN A 725 28.13 33.12 37.00
CA GLN A 725 29.47 33.35 37.57
C GLN A 725 30.48 32.29 37.13
N SER A 726 30.28 31.66 35.98
CA SER A 726 31.15 30.60 35.46
C SER A 726 32.60 31.07 35.26
N SER A 727 33.56 30.21 35.62
CA SER A 727 35.00 30.44 35.43
C SER A 727 35.72 29.13 35.10
N ASP A 728 37.02 29.20 34.77
CA ASP A 728 37.85 28.01 34.54
C ASP A 728 37.98 27.08 35.77
N ALA A 729 37.55 27.54 36.95
CA ALA A 729 37.49 26.76 38.18
C ALA A 729 36.11 26.13 38.47
N SER A 730 35.13 26.32 37.58
CA SER A 730 33.78 25.76 37.74
C SER A 730 33.77 24.23 37.70
N SER A 731 32.78 23.64 38.36
CA SER A 731 32.52 22.19 38.34
C SER A 731 32.27 21.67 36.93
N ASN A 732 32.54 20.39 36.71
CA ASN A 732 32.24 19.73 35.45
C ASN A 732 30.73 19.70 35.21
N VAL A 733 30.28 20.09 34.02
CA VAL A 733 28.86 20.08 33.62
C VAL A 733 28.25 18.69 33.75
N ALA A 734 28.97 17.63 33.39
CA ALA A 734 28.47 16.26 33.51
C ALA A 734 28.17 15.88 34.96
N ASP A 735 29.02 16.33 35.90
CA ASP A 735 28.80 16.09 37.33
C ASP A 735 27.56 16.84 37.85
N CYS A 736 27.27 18.03 37.31
CA CYS A 736 26.08 18.79 37.69
C CYS A 736 24.80 18.23 37.06
N LEU A 737 24.87 17.71 35.83
CA LEU A 737 23.75 17.02 35.18
C LEU A 737 23.33 15.78 35.99
N GLU A 738 24.28 15.04 36.57
CA GLU A 738 23.95 13.92 37.45
C GLU A 738 23.18 14.36 38.71
N ILE A 739 23.50 15.52 39.30
CA ILE A 739 22.70 16.05 40.43
C ILE A 739 21.25 16.28 39.99
N ILE A 740 21.05 16.81 38.78
CA ILE A 740 19.73 17.07 38.21
C ILE A 740 18.99 15.74 37.98
N GLU A 741 19.62 14.75 37.34
CA GLU A 741 19.04 13.41 37.11
C GLU A 741 18.58 12.75 38.42
N ASN A 742 19.33 12.96 39.51
CA ASN A 742 18.98 12.41 40.83
C ASN A 742 17.74 13.06 41.48
N ILE A 743 17.35 14.28 41.08
CA ILE A 743 16.29 15.05 41.75
C ILE A 743 15.10 15.39 40.84
N GLU A 744 15.29 15.45 39.52
CA GLU A 744 14.26 15.90 38.57
C GLU A 744 13.02 14.99 38.53
N GLY A 745 13.18 13.71 38.90
CA GLY A 745 12.09 12.75 39.02
C GLY A 745 11.34 12.79 40.35
N ASP A 746 11.81 13.56 41.35
CA ASP A 746 11.21 13.68 42.68
C ASP A 746 10.86 15.14 43.01
N ALA A 747 9.70 15.56 42.52
CA ALA A 747 9.12 16.87 42.84
C ALA A 747 8.65 17.01 44.30
N SER A 748 8.69 15.95 45.11
CA SER A 748 8.38 16.00 46.55
C SER A 748 9.59 16.32 47.42
N THR A 749 10.80 16.25 46.83
CA THR A 749 12.03 16.56 47.54
C THR A 749 11.97 17.98 48.11
N THR A 750 12.23 18.09 49.41
CA THR A 750 12.34 19.38 50.10
C THR A 750 13.56 19.32 51.01
N TRP A 751 14.48 20.27 50.86
CA TRP A 751 15.65 20.39 51.70
C TRP A 751 15.39 21.42 52.79
N THR A 752 15.25 20.95 54.04
CA THR A 752 15.19 21.86 55.19
C THR A 752 16.61 22.24 55.62
N THR A 753 16.92 23.53 55.58
CA THR A 753 18.24 24.07 55.93
C THR A 753 18.15 25.11 57.03
N GLN A 754 19.09 25.07 57.97
CA GLN A 754 19.17 26.07 59.04
C GLN A 754 19.77 27.37 58.53
N VAL A 755 19.07 28.49 58.75
CA VAL A 755 19.47 29.82 58.26
C VAL A 755 20.11 30.73 59.31
N ILE A 756 20.16 30.26 60.55
CA ILE A 756 20.89 30.93 61.62
C ILE A 756 22.38 31.01 61.24
N GLY A 757 22.90 32.24 61.22
CA GLY A 757 24.28 32.55 60.85
C GLY A 757 24.53 32.76 59.36
N LYS A 758 23.51 32.61 58.48
CA LYS A 758 23.60 32.89 57.03
C LYS A 758 24.76 32.16 56.32
N ASN A 759 25.06 30.94 56.75
CA ASN A 759 26.14 30.16 56.15
C ASN A 759 25.65 29.55 54.83
N GLN A 760 26.55 29.47 53.84
CA GLN A 760 26.33 28.63 52.67
C GLN A 760 26.25 27.16 53.10
N ARG A 761 25.21 26.46 52.66
CA ARG A 761 24.94 25.06 52.99
C ARG A 761 24.86 24.25 51.72
N LYS A 762 25.61 23.15 51.64
CA LYS A 762 25.51 22.20 50.55
C LYS A 762 24.29 21.30 50.76
N ILE A 763 23.43 21.19 49.75
CA ILE A 763 22.19 20.38 49.79
C ILE A 763 22.25 19.17 48.86
N ALA A 764 23.05 19.23 47.80
CA ALA A 764 23.36 18.08 46.95
C ALA A 764 24.80 18.18 46.42
N SER A 765 25.40 17.05 46.06
CA SER A 765 26.70 17.03 45.37
C SER A 765 26.90 15.72 44.64
N PHE A 766 27.53 15.80 43.49
CA PHE A 766 28.03 14.66 42.72
C PHE A 766 29.35 15.07 42.06
N GLY A 767 30.35 14.19 42.08
CA GLY A 767 31.68 14.48 41.53
C GLY A 767 32.27 15.80 42.04
N SER A 768 32.64 16.68 41.10
CA SER A 768 33.10 18.05 41.34
C SER A 768 31.98 19.07 41.55
N CYS A 769 30.72 18.70 41.30
CA CYS A 769 29.57 19.59 41.43
C CYS A 769 29.00 19.60 42.84
N SER A 770 28.67 20.79 43.34
CA SER A 770 28.02 20.97 44.64
C SER A 770 26.91 22.01 44.50
N PHE A 771 25.69 21.59 44.80
CA PHE A 771 24.52 22.46 44.85
C PHE A 771 24.28 22.89 46.29
N GLY A 772 24.09 24.18 46.51
CA GLY A 772 23.98 24.76 47.83
C GLY A 772 23.04 25.94 47.90
N VAL A 773 22.61 26.24 49.11
CA VAL A 773 21.69 27.34 49.43
C VAL A 773 22.34 28.24 50.47
N GLU A 774 22.13 29.54 50.33
CA GLU A 774 22.59 30.55 51.27
C GLU A 774 21.45 31.52 51.56
N ALA A 775 21.24 31.79 52.85
CA ALA A 775 20.24 32.76 53.27
C ALA A 775 20.84 34.16 53.29
N THR A 776 20.32 35.06 52.45
CA THR A 776 20.71 36.49 52.48
C THR A 776 20.09 37.22 53.68
N GLU A 777 18.94 36.76 54.18
CA GLU A 777 18.20 37.29 55.32
C GLU A 777 17.58 36.18 56.19
N GLN A 778 17.35 36.44 57.48
CA GLN A 778 16.70 35.48 58.39
C GLN A 778 15.22 35.78 58.60
N ASN A 779 14.83 37.06 58.66
CA ASN A 779 13.44 37.52 58.84
C ASN A 779 12.66 36.78 59.95
N GLY A 780 13.35 36.38 61.02
CA GLY A 780 12.78 35.69 62.18
C GLY A 780 12.66 34.17 62.05
N ASN A 781 13.07 33.58 60.92
CA ASN A 781 13.05 32.14 60.69
C ASN A 781 14.34 31.47 61.17
N THR A 782 14.23 30.26 61.72
CA THR A 782 15.38 29.43 62.10
C THR A 782 15.82 28.51 60.95
N ASP A 783 14.87 28.13 60.09
CA ASP A 783 15.04 27.16 59.00
C ASP A 783 14.24 27.59 57.75
N PHE A 784 14.72 27.22 56.56
CA PHE A 784 13.96 27.30 55.30
C PHE A 784 13.85 25.93 54.64
N ALA A 785 12.72 25.71 53.97
CA ALA A 785 12.51 24.59 53.05
C ALA A 785 12.77 25.10 51.62
N VAL A 786 13.63 24.40 50.89
CA VAL A 786 13.96 24.68 49.47
C VAL A 786 13.68 23.46 48.63
#